data_AF-A0A2E9YFE5-F1
#
_entry.id   AF-A0A2E9YFE5-F1
#
_cell.length_a   1.000
_cell.length_b   1.000
_cell.length_c   1.000
_cell.angle_alpha   90.00
_cell.angle_beta   90.00
_cell.angle_gamma   90.00
#
_symmetry.space_group_name_H-M   'P 1'
#
loop_
_entity.id
_entity.type
_entity.pdbx_description
1 polymer ?
#
loop_
_entity_poly.entity_id
_entity_poly.type
_entity_poly.pdbx_seq_one_letter_code
_entity_poly.pdbx_strand_id
1 'polypeptide(L)'
;MNLIEIQRDSLLGHIGLLTSATLNVGRPLVHLKGVTVDNKPTIAIGIGALLLLVNLGLAVTGFVDGLIEGVVEEQVTESMDEQADFDAYWEDEDGNASYPSNWSVSTGERVYFAYSITDETALSSDDPSQAFEKMGPFIYEVTTTREVLEFNETAGTVTYSEYDSFEWCENCMWTDEDGTEVASVSGDTEITNVNILWNTQRIAGLATGITYGETFAKAGFANAMMENELQNKAPSIWAAGDIAESVSSASAQIQAAMNVSAEVADSMAPAAVLDGAYDGWLAQSGASDASPDFSVAAQSIMFDAADPSTGICIALTCDIGPMLIAGMGEPSEATTATRAALLGYSSADAATLTHIDWAVYALAGAEFLEHGGGADLTTVDDLRQRLDEVSGVDIASPEVLDYLMFGIDPETGLGAGLLTTVDFNGIPLDGVALFLLGAQADSFGTMISYNIGLVQLLSLSNWAGAWIGMLGTPAEFPMILVGGSGTINAQLWWETSFGGVEPIAGGYLLIGLNRAEFEGSIDISIEKTREILYTSDYALTGDFASVFMYNELAGTTMPMNEDQSDFETGGEVVPWDDAFVAAAYDISESEAAALRSWVRDFMFEQVIGALLGFQYGGSAYTTQPVSNWLYGWRDPIVADVVYGDISNMNVGWVSLETNETYFGSDSVSTGDFSVYVMSTGGDTIGQSVSQGYINSDGDGLCDFKMDAGGNAEYNVECEANETYGLTEHLPWRAPHNEEATYGLLSDHVGNANTVVAGAIGGKSAPLVNDASSPFRLNAVGYAIAESTVVGDVTFKGIEMVEHHLALDPAEHQIQAKLIGSRTYVDVLPGALPVYFSADITMRVEKVSGVVMYGDVLAAFHYDLRGPGSMNPDFSEGSIDTHPVFEIRSFSELDDETAASFRGSVSDNMGPMGWTNFGGDAGAPLSYLTYVIALLYVTAIGLIAYGGREMLNEGALPNADEAE
;
A
#
# COMPACT_ATOMS: atom_id res chain seq x y z
N MET A 1 44.97 -31.84 14.68
CA MET A 1 44.30 -33.11 14.97
C MET A 1 43.56 -33.51 13.70
N ASN A 2 44.00 -34.54 12.98
CA ASN A 2 43.75 -35.99 13.19
C ASN A 2 42.47 -36.41 12.44
N LEU A 3 42.61 -37.01 11.24
CA LEU A 3 42.49 -38.47 10.95
C LEU A 3 41.01 -38.87 10.70
N ILE A 4 40.53 -39.33 9.52
CA ILE A 4 40.96 -40.39 8.55
C ILE A 4 40.46 -41.82 8.95
N GLU A 5 40.10 -42.64 7.93
CA GLU A 5 39.65 -44.08 7.93
C GLU A 5 38.19 -44.35 8.40
N ILE A 6 37.41 -45.36 7.94
CA ILE A 6 37.44 -46.45 6.89
C ILE A 6 35.95 -46.77 6.51
N GLN A 7 35.49 -47.49 5.45
CA GLN A 7 36.01 -48.29 4.30
C GLN A 7 35.18 -47.93 3.01
N ARG A 8 35.40 -48.37 1.74
CA ARG A 8 36.32 -49.28 1.00
C ARG A 8 35.89 -50.76 0.68
N ASP A 9 36.04 -51.17 -0.60
CA ASP A 9 35.89 -52.51 -1.25
C ASP A 9 34.44 -53.07 -1.41
N SER A 10 34.04 -53.86 -2.44
CA SER A 10 34.67 -54.32 -3.71
C SER A 10 33.66 -55.13 -4.57
N LEU A 11 33.68 -55.02 -5.92
CA LEU A 11 33.48 -56.16 -6.86
C LEU A 11 33.92 -55.85 -8.32
N LEU A 12 34.17 -56.89 -9.13
CA LEU A 12 34.89 -56.82 -10.43
C LEU A 12 34.31 -57.78 -11.50
N GLY A 13 34.36 -57.37 -12.78
CA GLY A 13 34.19 -58.22 -13.99
C GLY A 13 33.87 -57.39 -15.24
N HIS A 14 34.76 -57.23 -16.24
CA HIS A 14 35.03 -58.15 -17.38
C HIS A 14 33.91 -58.16 -18.44
N ILE A 15 34.13 -58.00 -19.77
CA ILE A 15 35.37 -57.95 -20.60
C ILE A 15 35.13 -57.21 -21.95
N GLY A 16 36.15 -56.48 -22.45
CA GLY A 16 36.47 -56.34 -23.89
C GLY A 16 35.74 -55.27 -24.75
N LEU A 17 36.26 -54.83 -25.91
CA LEU A 17 37.55 -55.16 -26.56
C LEU A 17 37.89 -54.18 -27.75
N LEU A 18 39.09 -53.54 -27.78
CA LEU A 18 39.94 -53.14 -28.96
C LEU A 18 39.34 -52.30 -30.15
N THR A 19 39.98 -51.36 -30.89
CA THR A 19 41.38 -50.86 -31.02
C THR A 19 41.50 -49.55 -31.85
N SER A 20 42.67 -48.86 -31.77
CA SER A 20 43.32 -48.00 -32.82
C SER A 20 42.69 -46.63 -33.18
N ALA A 21 43.35 -45.47 -32.99
CA ALA A 21 44.49 -44.85 -33.73
C ALA A 21 44.06 -44.11 -35.02
N THR A 22 44.60 -42.94 -35.43
CA THR A 22 46.01 -42.47 -35.37
C THR A 22 46.15 -40.91 -35.45
N LEU A 23 47.38 -40.39 -35.36
CA LEU A 23 47.86 -39.00 -35.54
C LEU A 23 47.46 -38.37 -36.93
N ASN A 24 47.61 -37.07 -37.27
CA ASN A 24 48.75 -36.17 -36.96
C ASN A 24 48.59 -34.66 -37.35
N VAL A 25 49.07 -33.76 -36.46
CA VAL A 25 49.73 -32.43 -36.68
C VAL A 25 49.30 -31.48 -37.82
N GLY A 26 48.97 -30.23 -37.42
CA GLY A 26 49.09 -29.01 -38.25
C GLY A 26 49.08 -27.71 -37.42
N ARG A 27 50.17 -26.92 -37.42
CA ARG A 27 50.28 -25.62 -36.72
C ARG A 27 51.23 -24.68 -37.49
N PRO A 28 50.94 -23.37 -37.56
CA PRO A 28 51.83 -22.40 -36.91
C PRO A 28 51.07 -21.25 -36.20
N LEU A 29 51.79 -20.41 -35.43
CA LEU A 29 51.25 -19.24 -34.72
C LEU A 29 51.81 -17.91 -35.29
N VAL A 30 50.97 -16.86 -35.31
CA VAL A 30 51.28 -15.44 -34.97
C VAL A 30 49.94 -14.82 -34.47
N HIS A 31 49.71 -14.45 -33.20
CA HIS A 31 50.01 -13.14 -32.55
C HIS A 31 49.32 -11.93 -33.26
N LEU A 32 48.58 -11.00 -32.63
CA LEU A 32 48.55 -10.45 -31.25
C LEU A 32 47.20 -9.79 -30.88
N LYS A 33 46.80 -9.86 -29.59
CA LYS A 33 45.86 -8.98 -28.81
C LYS A 33 44.39 -8.84 -29.30
N GLY A 34 43.38 -8.79 -28.43
CA GLY A 34 43.33 -8.93 -26.94
C GLY A 34 42.03 -8.35 -26.35
N VAL A 35 41.83 -8.46 -25.01
CA VAL A 35 40.61 -8.05 -24.24
C VAL A 35 39.46 -9.08 -24.45
N THR A 36 39.05 -9.99 -23.53
CA THR A 36 38.45 -9.92 -22.16
C THR A 36 37.05 -9.28 -22.16
N VAL A 37 35.98 -9.80 -21.52
CA VAL A 37 35.83 -10.67 -20.33
C VAL A 37 34.79 -11.80 -20.57
N ASP A 38 34.70 -12.74 -19.62
CA ASP A 38 33.85 -13.93 -19.49
C ASP A 38 32.34 -13.66 -19.17
N ASN A 39 31.49 -14.69 -19.35
CA ASN A 39 30.20 -15.09 -18.69
C ASN A 39 29.31 -14.03 -17.96
N LYS A 40 27.96 -14.01 -18.14
CA LYS A 40 26.90 -14.92 -17.57
C LYS A 40 27.00 -15.16 -16.04
N PRO A 41 25.89 -15.30 -15.25
CA PRO A 41 24.43 -15.10 -15.52
C PRO A 41 23.59 -14.50 -14.32
N THR A 42 22.23 -14.59 -14.38
CA THR A 42 21.23 -14.88 -13.27
C THR A 42 20.94 -13.86 -12.12
N ILE A 43 19.79 -13.81 -11.41
CA ILE A 43 18.33 -14.21 -11.58
C ILE A 43 17.51 -13.66 -10.33
N ALA A 44 16.17 -13.51 -10.43
CA ALA A 44 15.03 -13.38 -9.45
C ALA A 44 14.92 -12.29 -8.31
N ILE A 45 13.76 -11.64 -7.95
CA ILE A 45 12.60 -11.02 -8.70
C ILE A 45 11.73 -9.79 -8.09
N GLY A 46 11.11 -9.71 -6.87
CA GLY A 46 9.91 -8.85 -6.45
C GLY A 46 9.27 -9.03 -5.02
N ILE A 47 7.99 -8.90 -4.51
CA ILE A 47 6.51 -8.69 -4.84
C ILE A 47 5.94 -7.31 -4.37
N GLY A 48 4.87 -6.71 -4.93
CA GLY A 48 4.08 -7.08 -6.13
C GLY A 48 2.63 -6.50 -6.23
N ALA A 49 1.77 -7.19 -6.99
CA ALA A 49 0.40 -6.82 -7.41
C ALA A 49 0.27 -5.53 -8.25
N LEU A 50 0.56 -4.36 -7.67
CA LEU A 50 0.31 -3.05 -8.29
C LEU A 50 1.22 -2.81 -9.50
N LEU A 51 0.68 -3.18 -10.67
CA LEU A 51 1.14 -2.98 -12.05
C LEU A 51 1.91 -4.17 -12.67
N LEU A 52 1.44 -4.55 -13.87
CA LEU A 52 1.81 -5.72 -14.68
C LEU A 52 2.01 -5.28 -16.16
N LEU A 53 2.32 -3.98 -16.35
CA LEU A 53 2.26 -3.21 -17.60
C LEU A 53 3.68 -2.98 -18.16
N VAL A 54 3.96 -3.03 -19.48
CA VAL A 54 3.13 -3.54 -20.57
C VAL A 54 4.01 -4.14 -21.68
N ASN A 55 3.95 -5.45 -21.81
CA ASN A 55 4.66 -6.21 -22.84
C ASN A 55 4.04 -6.12 -24.26
N LEU A 56 3.11 -5.19 -24.55
CA LEU A 56 2.41 -5.15 -25.86
C LEU A 56 3.39 -4.97 -27.01
N GLY A 57 4.51 -4.29 -26.75
CA GLY A 57 5.67 -4.28 -27.63
C GLY A 57 6.10 -5.69 -27.97
N LEU A 58 6.82 -6.38 -27.07
CA LEU A 58 7.35 -7.73 -27.35
C LEU A 58 6.29 -8.75 -27.81
N ALA A 59 5.04 -8.64 -27.34
CA ALA A 59 3.93 -9.49 -27.75
C ALA A 59 3.43 -9.24 -29.20
N VAL A 60 3.99 -8.26 -29.90
CA VAL A 60 3.87 -8.10 -31.36
C VAL A 60 5.26 -8.02 -32.02
N THR A 61 6.17 -7.21 -31.49
CA THR A 61 7.50 -6.92 -32.04
C THR A 61 8.47 -8.11 -31.95
N GLY A 62 8.54 -8.78 -30.80
CA GLY A 62 9.45 -9.92 -30.59
C GLY A 62 9.10 -11.14 -31.44
N PHE A 63 7.86 -11.24 -31.93
CA PHE A 63 7.45 -12.28 -32.87
C PHE A 63 7.82 -11.99 -34.33
N VAL A 64 7.93 -10.72 -34.73
CA VAL A 64 8.42 -10.34 -36.07
C VAL A 64 9.89 -10.78 -36.23
N ASP A 65 10.71 -10.60 -35.19
CA ASP A 65 12.10 -11.06 -35.20
C ASP A 65 12.21 -12.58 -34.98
N GLY A 66 11.37 -13.14 -34.09
CA GLY A 66 11.42 -14.57 -33.72
C GLY A 66 10.98 -15.54 -34.83
N LEU A 67 9.85 -15.30 -35.50
CA LEU A 67 9.32 -16.28 -36.45
C LEU A 67 9.96 -16.22 -37.84
N ILE A 68 10.60 -15.11 -38.25
CA ILE A 68 10.79 -14.84 -39.68
C ILE A 68 12.20 -15.23 -40.18
N GLU A 69 13.11 -15.64 -39.30
CA GLU A 69 14.15 -16.64 -39.65
C GLU A 69 13.53 -18.04 -39.92
N GLY A 70 12.28 -18.28 -39.49
CA GLY A 70 11.59 -19.57 -39.35
C GLY A 70 10.39 -19.84 -40.29
N VAL A 71 10.57 -19.61 -41.59
CA VAL A 71 9.89 -20.35 -42.69
C VAL A 71 8.39 -20.05 -43.04
N VAL A 72 7.68 -21.00 -43.68
CA VAL A 72 6.49 -20.83 -44.55
C VAL A 72 5.22 -21.41 -43.89
N GLU A 73 4.00 -20.96 -44.23
CA GLU A 73 2.68 -21.49 -43.79
C GLU A 73 2.65 -23.02 -43.52
N GLU A 74 3.01 -23.85 -44.50
CA GLU A 74 2.99 -25.32 -44.37
C GLU A 74 4.03 -25.83 -43.34
N GLN A 75 5.17 -25.13 -43.21
CA GLN A 75 6.21 -25.42 -42.20
C GLN A 75 5.95 -24.77 -40.83
N VAL A 76 5.15 -23.71 -40.72
CA VAL A 76 4.73 -23.12 -39.43
C VAL A 76 3.82 -24.08 -38.66
N THR A 77 3.12 -24.96 -39.36
CA THR A 77 2.39 -26.09 -38.76
C THR A 77 3.34 -27.23 -38.37
N GLU A 78 4.42 -27.46 -39.13
CA GLU A 78 5.50 -28.43 -38.84
C GLU A 78 6.63 -27.85 -37.94
N SER A 79 6.39 -26.72 -37.26
CA SER A 79 7.34 -26.07 -36.34
C SER A 79 6.70 -25.70 -35.00
N MET A 80 5.62 -26.40 -34.65
CA MET A 80 4.96 -26.34 -33.35
C MET A 80 4.43 -27.72 -32.91
N ASP A 81 4.64 -28.79 -33.70
CA ASP A 81 3.96 -30.08 -33.51
C ASP A 81 4.79 -31.14 -32.77
N GLU A 82 6.08 -30.88 -32.48
CA GLU A 82 6.87 -31.69 -31.54
C GLU A 82 7.56 -30.85 -30.44
N GLN A 83 7.92 -31.49 -29.32
CA GLN A 83 8.53 -30.80 -28.18
C GLN A 83 9.87 -30.11 -28.55
N ALA A 84 10.59 -30.63 -29.54
CA ALA A 84 11.88 -30.09 -29.99
C ALA A 84 11.78 -28.68 -30.61
N ASP A 85 10.60 -28.29 -31.11
CA ASP A 85 10.35 -26.92 -31.61
C ASP A 85 10.50 -25.86 -30.50
N PHE A 86 10.27 -26.28 -29.26
CA PHE A 86 10.27 -25.42 -28.07
C PHE A 86 11.51 -25.63 -27.18
N ASP A 87 12.45 -26.50 -27.56
CA ASP A 87 13.68 -26.76 -26.80
C ASP A 87 14.60 -25.53 -26.82
N ALA A 88 15.31 -25.29 -25.70
CA ALA A 88 16.13 -24.09 -25.50
C ALA A 88 17.34 -23.98 -26.45
N TYR A 89 17.68 -25.04 -27.21
CA TYR A 89 18.73 -25.05 -28.22
C TYR A 89 18.34 -26.00 -29.37
N TRP A 90 18.54 -25.59 -30.62
CA TRP A 90 18.37 -26.51 -31.74
C TRP A 90 19.61 -27.39 -31.95
N GLU A 91 19.40 -28.66 -32.30
CA GLU A 91 20.47 -29.56 -32.73
C GLU A 91 20.82 -29.34 -34.21
N ASP A 92 22.11 -29.38 -34.55
CA ASP A 92 22.55 -29.43 -35.96
C ASP A 92 22.38 -30.83 -36.60
N GLU A 93 22.59 -30.95 -37.92
CA GLU A 93 22.49 -32.24 -38.66
C GLU A 93 23.40 -33.36 -38.10
N ASP A 94 24.40 -33.03 -37.27
CA ASP A 94 25.31 -33.96 -36.61
C ASP A 94 24.91 -34.27 -35.14
N GLY A 95 23.79 -33.73 -34.64
CA GLY A 95 23.24 -33.98 -33.30
C GLY A 95 23.94 -33.22 -32.17
N ASN A 96 24.30 -31.96 -32.40
CA ASN A 96 24.90 -31.09 -31.39
C ASN A 96 24.02 -29.85 -31.17
N ALA A 97 23.61 -29.60 -29.92
CA ALA A 97 23.01 -28.34 -29.50
C ALA A 97 23.99 -27.18 -29.76
N SER A 98 23.74 -26.41 -30.83
CA SER A 98 24.73 -25.47 -31.39
C SER A 98 24.35 -24.00 -31.23
N TYR A 99 23.05 -23.67 -31.15
CA TYR A 99 22.54 -22.30 -30.99
C TYR A 99 21.26 -22.30 -30.13
N PRO A 100 20.99 -21.24 -29.34
CA PRO A 100 19.77 -21.13 -28.54
C PRO A 100 18.54 -20.89 -29.42
N SER A 101 17.38 -21.38 -29.00
CA SER A 101 16.10 -21.11 -29.68
C SER A 101 15.66 -19.66 -29.45
N ASN A 102 15.32 -18.96 -30.52
CA ASN A 102 14.81 -17.58 -30.49
C ASN A 102 13.37 -17.47 -29.93
N TRP A 103 12.64 -18.59 -29.89
CA TRP A 103 11.40 -18.70 -29.12
C TRP A 103 11.70 -18.77 -27.61
N SER A 104 12.71 -19.54 -27.20
CA SER A 104 13.08 -19.73 -25.79
C SER A 104 13.66 -18.48 -25.13
N VAL A 105 14.38 -17.65 -25.89
CA VAL A 105 14.91 -16.36 -25.43
C VAL A 105 14.77 -15.33 -26.56
N SER A 106 14.00 -14.26 -26.31
CA SER A 106 13.72 -13.19 -27.26
C SER A 106 14.01 -11.82 -26.65
N THR A 107 14.85 -11.01 -27.30
CA THR A 107 15.23 -9.66 -26.86
C THR A 107 14.68 -8.60 -27.81
N GLY A 108 14.17 -7.48 -27.31
CA GLY A 108 13.75 -6.34 -28.12
C GLY A 108 13.73 -5.01 -27.37
N GLU A 109 13.83 -3.90 -28.09
CA GLU A 109 13.81 -2.55 -27.51
C GLU A 109 12.39 -2.12 -27.08
N ARG A 110 12.28 -1.44 -25.93
CA ARG A 110 11.06 -0.76 -25.48
C ARG A 110 11.36 0.69 -25.09
N VAL A 111 10.46 1.59 -25.49
CA VAL A 111 10.62 3.03 -25.25
C VAL A 111 9.52 3.53 -24.31
N TYR A 112 9.92 4.09 -23.18
CA TYR A 112 9.03 4.67 -22.19
C TYR A 112 9.11 6.20 -22.21
N PHE A 113 7.97 6.83 -21.91
CA PHE A 113 7.87 8.24 -21.54
C PHE A 113 7.08 8.36 -20.23
N ALA A 114 7.44 9.34 -19.42
CA ALA A 114 6.78 9.64 -18.15
C ALA A 114 6.39 11.12 -18.12
N TYR A 115 5.23 11.43 -17.55
CA TYR A 115 4.78 12.80 -17.34
C TYR A 115 5.11 13.23 -15.91
N SER A 116 6.23 13.94 -15.73
CA SER A 116 6.68 14.40 -14.41
C SER A 116 5.96 15.68 -14.01
N ILE A 117 5.49 15.73 -12.76
CA ILE A 117 4.95 16.94 -12.15
C ILE A 117 6.09 17.94 -11.92
N THR A 118 5.97 19.15 -12.47
CA THR A 118 6.97 20.24 -12.35
C THR A 118 6.40 21.51 -11.72
N ASP A 119 5.07 21.68 -11.71
CA ASP A 119 4.37 22.71 -10.94
C ASP A 119 3.12 22.14 -10.25
N GLU A 120 3.28 21.68 -9.01
CA GLU A 120 2.17 21.22 -8.16
C GLU A 120 1.06 22.27 -7.98
N THR A 121 1.37 23.57 -8.10
CA THR A 121 0.35 24.62 -7.94
C THR A 121 -0.61 24.66 -9.13
N ALA A 122 -0.14 24.27 -10.32
CA ALA A 122 -0.96 24.18 -11.52
C ALA A 122 -2.03 23.05 -11.45
N LEU A 123 -1.78 21.98 -10.67
CA LEU A 123 -2.77 20.91 -10.43
C LEU A 123 -4.06 21.43 -9.78
N SER A 124 -3.99 22.56 -9.06
CA SER A 124 -5.13 23.22 -8.41
C SER A 124 -5.79 24.32 -9.26
N SER A 125 -5.43 24.43 -10.55
CA SER A 125 -5.85 25.52 -11.43
C SER A 125 -6.98 25.12 -12.40
N ASP A 126 -7.47 26.10 -13.19
CA ASP A 126 -8.44 25.87 -14.27
C ASP A 126 -7.89 24.97 -15.41
N ASP A 127 -6.59 24.67 -15.45
CA ASP A 127 -5.93 23.75 -16.40
C ASP A 127 -4.80 22.95 -15.73
N PRO A 128 -5.12 21.80 -15.09
CA PRO A 128 -4.15 20.92 -14.46
C PRO A 128 -3.06 20.35 -15.39
N SER A 129 -3.28 20.35 -16.72
CA SER A 129 -2.30 19.79 -17.66
C SER A 129 -0.97 20.55 -17.67
N GLN A 130 -0.99 21.84 -17.30
CA GLN A 130 0.21 22.68 -17.21
C GLN A 130 1.16 22.26 -16.09
N ALA A 131 0.75 21.35 -15.19
CA ALA A 131 1.62 20.81 -14.14
C ALA A 131 2.65 19.79 -14.64
N PHE A 132 2.44 19.19 -15.82
CA PHE A 132 3.17 18.00 -16.29
C PHE A 132 4.15 18.32 -17.43
N GLU A 133 5.39 17.83 -17.31
CA GLU A 133 6.39 17.84 -18.39
C GLU A 133 6.67 16.40 -18.86
N LYS A 134 6.62 16.17 -20.19
CA LYS A 134 6.91 14.85 -20.78
C LYS A 134 8.41 14.60 -20.82
N MET A 135 8.85 13.57 -20.12
CA MET A 135 10.24 13.13 -20.02
C MET A 135 10.45 11.78 -20.70
N GLY A 136 11.65 11.59 -21.28
CA GLY A 136 12.02 10.44 -22.11
C GLY A 136 12.73 10.89 -23.39
N PRO A 137 12.98 9.99 -24.36
CA PRO A 137 12.71 8.56 -24.32
C PRO A 137 13.63 7.84 -23.32
N PHE A 138 13.09 6.96 -22.47
CA PHE A 138 13.89 6.00 -21.71
C PHE A 138 13.85 4.67 -22.47
N ILE A 139 15.00 4.21 -22.97
CA ILE A 139 15.08 3.03 -23.84
C ILE A 139 15.76 1.87 -23.11
N TYR A 140 15.11 0.72 -23.11
CA TYR A 140 15.59 -0.50 -22.48
C TYR A 140 15.59 -1.67 -23.47
N GLU A 141 16.65 -2.48 -23.44
CA GLU A 141 16.66 -3.81 -24.03
C GLU A 141 15.93 -4.75 -23.07
N VAL A 142 14.86 -5.40 -23.54
CA VAL A 142 14.05 -6.30 -22.72
C VAL A 142 14.20 -7.72 -23.24
N THR A 143 14.75 -8.60 -22.42
CA THR A 143 14.97 -10.02 -22.74
C THR A 143 13.95 -10.88 -22.00
N THR A 144 13.00 -11.44 -22.74
CA THR A 144 12.06 -12.44 -22.26
C THR A 144 12.68 -13.83 -22.34
N THR A 145 12.52 -14.63 -21.28
CA THR A 145 12.90 -16.04 -21.25
C THR A 145 11.66 -16.93 -21.06
N ARG A 146 11.58 -18.03 -21.82
CA ARG A 146 10.50 -19.03 -21.77
C ARG A 146 11.07 -20.41 -21.43
N GLU A 147 10.42 -21.13 -20.51
CA GLU A 147 10.78 -22.50 -20.14
C GLU A 147 9.58 -23.43 -20.29
N VAL A 148 9.75 -24.52 -21.05
CA VAL A 148 8.70 -25.52 -21.30
C VAL A 148 8.49 -26.38 -20.05
N LEU A 149 7.27 -26.37 -19.51
CA LEU A 149 6.87 -27.14 -18.34
C LEU A 149 6.25 -28.50 -18.73
N GLU A 150 5.38 -28.52 -19.75
CA GLU A 150 4.75 -29.73 -20.28
C GLU A 150 4.46 -29.58 -21.79
N PHE A 151 4.73 -30.61 -22.58
CA PHE A 151 4.24 -30.74 -23.97
C PHE A 151 3.27 -31.92 -24.07
N ASN A 152 2.09 -31.71 -24.65
CA ASN A 152 1.02 -32.71 -24.66
C ASN A 152 0.52 -33.02 -26.08
N GLU A 153 1.21 -33.94 -26.76
CA GLU A 153 0.89 -34.49 -28.09
C GLU A 153 -0.59 -34.88 -28.27
N THR A 154 -1.26 -35.33 -27.20
CA THR A 154 -2.63 -35.87 -27.27
C THR A 154 -3.70 -34.78 -27.12
N ALA A 155 -3.39 -33.70 -26.40
CA ALA A 155 -4.25 -32.52 -26.30
C ALA A 155 -4.01 -31.53 -27.46
N GLY A 156 -2.81 -31.54 -28.04
CA GLY A 156 -2.36 -30.48 -28.95
C GLY A 156 -2.12 -29.18 -28.19
N THR A 157 -1.38 -29.24 -27.09
CA THR A 157 -1.06 -28.07 -26.25
C THR A 157 0.36 -28.12 -25.69
N VAL A 158 0.97 -26.96 -25.48
CA VAL A 158 2.20 -26.79 -24.69
C VAL A 158 1.98 -25.79 -23.55
N THR A 159 2.53 -26.11 -22.39
CA THR A 159 2.52 -25.32 -21.16
C THR A 159 3.94 -24.80 -20.92
N TYR A 160 4.12 -23.50 -20.74
CA TYR A 160 5.42 -22.88 -20.47
C TYR A 160 5.31 -21.74 -19.45
N SER A 161 6.37 -21.53 -18.66
CA SER A 161 6.55 -20.36 -17.81
C SER A 161 7.34 -19.27 -18.54
N GLU A 162 7.17 -18.02 -18.10
CA GLU A 162 7.85 -16.88 -18.71
C GLU A 162 8.13 -15.75 -17.71
N TYR A 163 9.31 -15.12 -17.85
CA TYR A 163 9.71 -13.91 -17.15
C TYR A 163 10.48 -12.94 -18.07
N ASP A 164 10.60 -11.68 -17.65
CA ASP A 164 11.33 -10.62 -18.35
C ASP A 164 12.51 -10.10 -17.52
N SER A 165 13.58 -9.72 -18.22
CA SER A 165 14.75 -9.01 -17.67
C SER A 165 15.02 -7.75 -18.50
N PHE A 166 15.33 -6.64 -17.83
CA PHE A 166 15.44 -5.32 -18.45
C PHE A 166 16.83 -4.70 -18.24
N GLU A 167 17.51 -4.29 -19.32
CA GLU A 167 18.79 -3.57 -19.26
C GLU A 167 18.68 -2.18 -19.92
N TRP A 168 19.19 -1.13 -19.27
CA TRP A 168 19.11 0.24 -19.81
C TRP A 168 20.09 0.44 -20.97
N CYS A 169 19.57 0.79 -22.14
CA CYS A 169 20.39 1.00 -23.32
C CYS A 169 20.88 2.46 -23.41
N GLU A 170 22.08 2.74 -22.90
CA GLU A 170 22.75 4.05 -23.00
C GLU A 170 22.93 4.54 -24.45
N ASN A 171 23.02 3.61 -25.42
CA ASN A 171 23.42 3.90 -26.80
C ASN A 171 22.26 3.81 -27.82
N CYS A 172 21.05 3.48 -27.39
CA CYS A 172 19.89 3.36 -28.28
C CYS A 172 19.33 4.73 -28.67
N MET A 173 18.69 4.78 -29.84
CA MET A 173 18.16 5.99 -30.47
C MET A 173 16.71 5.74 -30.90
N TRP A 174 15.76 6.48 -30.34
CA TRP A 174 14.36 6.46 -30.77
C TRP A 174 14.13 7.50 -31.87
N THR A 175 13.26 7.22 -32.84
CA THR A 175 12.87 8.20 -33.87
C THR A 175 11.51 8.81 -33.52
N ASP A 176 11.44 10.13 -33.42
CA ASP A 176 10.20 10.85 -33.10
C ASP A 176 9.23 10.99 -34.30
N GLU A 177 8.03 11.52 -34.02
CA GLU A 177 6.96 11.71 -35.01
C GLU A 177 7.33 12.69 -36.15
N ASP A 178 8.30 13.58 -35.92
CA ASP A 178 8.86 14.50 -36.93
C ASP A 178 10.02 13.85 -37.73
N GLY A 179 10.46 12.64 -37.36
CA GLY A 179 11.53 11.89 -38.01
C GLY A 179 12.94 12.20 -37.47
N THR A 180 13.05 12.62 -36.21
CA THR A 180 14.31 12.99 -35.55
C THR A 180 14.79 11.88 -34.62
N GLU A 181 16.07 11.50 -34.71
CA GLU A 181 16.71 10.58 -33.77
C GLU A 181 16.99 11.27 -32.41
N VAL A 182 16.46 10.70 -31.32
CA VAL A 182 16.62 11.14 -29.93
C VAL A 182 17.26 10.02 -29.11
N ALA A 183 18.31 10.34 -28.35
CA ALA A 183 19.05 9.35 -27.56
C ALA A 183 18.32 8.96 -26.26
N SER A 184 18.54 7.73 -25.79
CA SER A 184 18.05 7.24 -24.51
C SER A 184 18.47 8.13 -23.33
N VAL A 185 17.50 8.48 -22.49
CA VAL A 185 17.69 9.16 -21.21
C VAL A 185 17.97 8.12 -20.12
N SER A 186 18.81 8.45 -19.14
CA SER A 186 19.17 7.52 -18.05
C SER A 186 17.99 7.20 -17.12
N GLY A 187 17.85 5.92 -16.77
CA GLY A 187 16.89 5.46 -15.76
C GLY A 187 17.13 6.03 -14.35
N ASP A 188 18.33 6.54 -14.06
CA ASP A 188 18.66 7.26 -12.82
C ASP A 188 18.02 8.66 -12.75
N THR A 189 17.32 9.11 -13.80
CA THR A 189 16.63 10.41 -13.82
C THR A 189 15.47 10.41 -12.84
N GLU A 190 15.51 11.30 -11.85
CA GLU A 190 14.40 11.54 -10.93
C GLU A 190 13.20 12.13 -11.67
N ILE A 191 12.02 11.53 -11.47
CA ILE A 191 10.73 12.09 -11.88
C ILE A 191 9.81 12.20 -10.65
N THR A 192 9.04 13.27 -10.60
CA THR A 192 8.00 13.48 -9.59
C THR A 192 6.66 13.02 -10.17
N ASN A 193 5.97 12.10 -9.50
CA ASN A 193 4.71 11.57 -10.00
C ASN A 193 3.72 11.31 -8.86
N VAL A 194 2.46 11.07 -9.19
CA VAL A 194 1.42 10.70 -8.22
C VAL A 194 1.84 9.42 -7.49
N ASN A 195 1.80 9.46 -6.16
CA ASN A 195 1.90 8.26 -5.35
C ASN A 195 0.63 7.43 -5.54
N ILE A 196 0.70 6.46 -6.46
CA ILE A 196 -0.40 5.55 -6.83
C ILE A 196 -0.98 4.75 -5.65
N LEU A 197 -0.25 4.65 -4.53
CA LEU A 197 -0.66 3.93 -3.34
C LEU A 197 -1.44 4.83 -2.37
N TRP A 198 -1.34 6.16 -2.51
CA TRP A 198 -1.69 7.13 -1.47
C TRP A 198 -3.15 7.06 -0.99
N ASN A 199 -4.12 6.95 -1.90
CA ASN A 199 -5.53 6.86 -1.50
C ASN A 199 -5.82 5.49 -0.86
N THR A 200 -5.31 4.39 -1.41
CA THR A 200 -5.40 3.05 -0.80
C THR A 200 -4.77 3.01 0.60
N GLN A 201 -3.60 3.61 0.77
CA GLN A 201 -2.89 3.78 2.04
C GLN A 201 -3.71 4.61 3.05
N ARG A 202 -4.33 5.71 2.60
CA ARG A 202 -5.21 6.52 3.45
C ARG A 202 -6.45 5.75 3.90
N ILE A 203 -7.02 4.90 3.07
CA ILE A 203 -8.22 4.13 3.41
C ILE A 203 -7.88 2.97 4.36
N ALA A 204 -6.84 2.19 4.05
CA ALA A 204 -6.33 1.14 4.94
C ALA A 204 -5.87 1.74 6.29
N GLY A 205 -5.28 2.92 6.26
CA GLY A 205 -4.82 3.67 7.42
C GLY A 205 -5.93 4.32 8.28
N LEU A 206 -7.22 4.21 7.95
CA LEU A 206 -8.28 4.91 8.71
C LEU A 206 -8.42 4.43 10.16
N ALA A 207 -8.50 3.12 10.40
CA ALA A 207 -8.62 2.58 11.76
C ALA A 207 -7.41 2.98 12.63
N THR A 208 -6.21 2.90 12.05
CA THR A 208 -4.95 3.35 12.65
C THR A 208 -4.94 4.86 12.89
N GLY A 209 -5.42 5.66 11.94
CA GLY A 209 -5.52 7.12 12.03
C GLY A 209 -6.51 7.59 13.10
N ILE A 210 -7.64 6.88 13.28
CA ILE A 210 -8.58 7.11 14.39
C ILE A 210 -7.91 6.79 15.73
N THR A 211 -7.19 5.67 15.81
CA THR A 211 -6.46 5.24 17.02
C THR A 211 -5.36 6.24 17.41
N TYR A 212 -4.63 6.79 16.44
CA TYR A 212 -3.68 7.89 16.68
C TYR A 212 -4.40 9.19 17.04
N GLY A 213 -5.50 9.54 16.38
CA GLY A 213 -6.31 10.71 16.70
C GLY A 213 -6.78 10.71 18.16
N GLU A 214 -7.34 9.60 18.62
CA GLU A 214 -7.67 9.36 20.03
C GLU A 214 -6.45 9.51 20.95
N THR A 215 -5.28 9.00 20.55
CA THR A 215 -4.03 9.13 21.32
C THR A 215 -3.61 10.60 21.47
N PHE A 216 -3.72 11.41 20.41
CA PHE A 216 -3.47 12.87 20.49
C PHE A 216 -4.55 13.61 21.29
N ALA A 217 -5.82 13.23 21.19
CA ALA A 217 -6.88 13.80 22.03
C ALA A 217 -6.59 13.58 23.53
N LYS A 218 -6.19 12.36 23.92
CA LYS A 218 -5.77 12.03 25.28
C LYS A 218 -4.45 12.68 25.68
N ALA A 219 -3.60 13.04 24.73
CA ALA A 219 -2.38 13.82 24.97
C ALA A 219 -2.71 15.26 25.39
N GLY A 220 -3.71 15.90 24.78
CA GLY A 220 -4.23 17.19 25.21
C GLY A 220 -4.81 17.16 26.63
N PHE A 221 -5.57 16.12 26.96
CA PHE A 221 -6.00 15.85 28.35
C PHE A 221 -4.80 15.71 29.29
N ALA A 222 -3.80 14.88 28.93
CA ALA A 222 -2.62 14.66 29.77
C ALA A 222 -1.78 15.93 29.96
N ASN A 223 -1.61 16.76 28.92
CA ASN A 223 -0.97 18.07 28.99
C ASN A 223 -1.69 18.95 30.04
N ALA A 224 -3.01 19.12 29.91
CA ALA A 224 -3.80 19.90 30.86
C ALA A 224 -3.76 19.35 32.31
N MET A 225 -3.71 18.02 32.49
CA MET A 225 -3.55 17.41 33.81
C MET A 225 -2.15 17.64 34.38
N MET A 226 -1.10 17.52 33.57
CA MET A 226 0.30 17.75 33.97
C MET A 226 0.57 19.23 34.29
N GLU A 227 -0.02 20.16 33.53
CA GLU A 227 -0.05 21.59 33.85
C GLU A 227 -0.73 21.80 35.22
N ASN A 228 -1.90 21.19 35.43
CA ASN A 228 -2.63 21.31 36.70
C ASN A 228 -1.82 20.76 37.89
N GLU A 229 -1.11 19.64 37.71
CA GLU A 229 -0.26 19.08 38.75
C GLU A 229 0.91 20.01 39.12
N LEU A 230 1.61 20.56 38.13
CA LEU A 230 2.73 21.50 38.35
C LEU A 230 2.25 22.84 38.93
N GLN A 231 1.14 23.39 38.41
CA GLN A 231 0.64 24.70 38.80
C GLN A 231 -0.06 24.69 40.17
N ASN A 232 -0.78 23.60 40.50
CA ASN A 232 -1.69 23.56 41.64
C ASN A 232 -1.40 22.39 42.59
N LYS A 233 -1.15 21.16 42.11
CA LYS A 233 -0.95 20.01 43.02
C LYS A 233 0.36 20.13 43.81
N ALA A 234 1.48 20.50 43.20
CA ALA A 234 2.75 20.68 43.92
C ALA A 234 2.65 21.75 45.05
N PRO A 235 2.17 22.99 44.80
CA PRO A 235 1.91 23.96 45.88
C PRO A 235 0.93 23.48 46.94
N SER A 236 -0.05 22.66 46.56
CA SER A 236 -1.04 22.12 47.50
C SER A 236 -0.46 21.03 48.41
N ILE A 237 0.48 20.21 47.91
CA ILE A 237 1.26 19.27 48.72
C ILE A 237 2.15 20.03 49.72
N TRP A 238 2.85 21.08 49.28
CA TRP A 238 3.70 21.89 50.15
C TRP A 238 2.89 22.64 51.22
N ALA A 239 1.78 23.28 50.84
CA ALA A 239 0.85 23.92 51.76
C ALA A 239 0.23 22.92 52.76
N ALA A 240 -0.13 21.71 52.33
CA ALA A 240 -0.62 20.65 53.22
C ALA A 240 0.47 20.20 54.22
N GLY A 241 1.73 20.17 53.77
CA GLY A 241 2.91 19.92 54.61
C GLY A 241 3.12 21.00 55.68
N ASP A 242 3.06 22.28 55.33
CA ASP A 242 3.26 23.39 56.27
C ASP A 242 2.09 23.55 57.25
N ILE A 243 0.86 23.24 56.84
CA ILE A 243 -0.30 23.12 57.76
C ILE A 243 -0.08 21.94 58.73
N ALA A 244 0.46 20.81 58.26
CA ALA A 244 0.78 19.67 59.12
C ALA A 244 1.93 19.98 60.11
N GLU A 245 3.01 20.65 59.66
CA GLU A 245 4.08 21.11 60.55
C GLU A 245 3.54 22.12 61.57
N SER A 246 2.65 23.02 61.16
CA SER A 246 1.97 23.98 62.05
C SER A 246 1.15 23.29 63.14
N VAL A 247 0.40 22.22 62.84
CA VAL A 247 -0.28 21.40 63.85
C VAL A 247 0.73 20.70 64.78
N SER A 248 1.82 20.14 64.25
CA SER A 248 2.86 19.50 65.07
C SER A 248 3.54 20.50 66.03
N SER A 249 3.80 21.71 65.54
CA SER A 249 4.39 22.83 66.27
C SER A 249 3.44 23.38 67.33
N ALA A 250 2.14 23.45 67.05
CA ALA A 250 1.12 23.80 68.03
C ALA A 250 1.04 22.76 69.15
N SER A 251 1.09 21.45 68.84
CA SER A 251 1.14 20.39 69.86
C SER A 251 2.36 20.54 70.78
N ALA A 252 3.55 20.68 70.21
CA ALA A 252 4.79 20.86 70.99
C ALA A 252 4.72 22.10 71.91
N GLN A 253 4.13 23.20 71.44
CA GLN A 253 3.91 24.42 72.24
C GLN A 253 2.86 24.21 73.34
N ILE A 254 1.73 23.58 73.05
CA ILE A 254 0.67 23.26 74.03
C ILE A 254 1.23 22.34 75.13
N GLN A 255 1.97 21.29 74.76
CA GLN A 255 2.59 20.37 75.70
C GLN A 255 3.53 21.10 76.67
N ALA A 256 4.38 21.99 76.15
CA ALA A 256 5.33 22.76 76.94
C ALA A 256 4.67 23.85 77.80
N ALA A 257 3.67 24.57 77.27
CA ALA A 257 3.01 25.68 77.95
C ALA A 257 1.99 25.24 79.00
N MET A 258 1.25 24.16 78.74
CA MET A 258 0.19 23.65 79.61
C MET A 258 0.64 22.47 80.50
N ASN A 259 1.82 21.88 80.25
CA ASN A 259 2.35 20.71 80.96
C ASN A 259 1.33 19.53 80.92
N VAL A 260 0.83 19.24 79.71
CA VAL A 260 -0.04 18.09 79.42
C VAL A 260 0.78 16.92 78.83
N SER A 261 0.15 15.77 78.58
CA SER A 261 0.80 14.70 77.82
C SER A 261 0.76 14.99 76.31
N ALA A 262 1.55 14.26 75.51
CA ALA A 262 1.59 14.46 74.05
C ALA A 262 0.20 14.25 73.45
N GLU A 263 -0.46 13.14 73.80
CA GLU A 263 -1.75 12.73 73.26
C GLU A 263 -2.87 13.75 73.54
N VAL A 264 -2.75 14.52 74.63
CA VAL A 264 -3.67 15.63 74.94
C VAL A 264 -3.32 16.87 74.12
N ALA A 265 -2.04 17.21 73.96
CA ALA A 265 -1.63 18.33 73.12
C ALA A 265 -1.96 18.11 71.64
N ASP A 266 -1.73 16.89 71.13
CA ASP A 266 -2.07 16.47 69.77
C ASP A 266 -3.59 16.61 69.52
N SER A 267 -4.43 16.24 70.50
CA SER A 267 -5.89 16.41 70.41
C SER A 267 -6.39 17.85 70.47
N MET A 268 -5.53 18.80 70.87
CA MET A 268 -5.88 20.23 70.97
C MET A 268 -5.27 21.08 69.85
N ALA A 269 -4.17 20.62 69.25
CA ALA A 269 -3.41 21.38 68.27
C ALA A 269 -4.18 21.75 66.97
N PRO A 270 -5.02 20.87 66.37
CA PRO A 270 -5.83 21.23 65.20
C PRO A 270 -6.75 22.42 65.44
N ALA A 271 -7.39 22.49 66.61
CA ALA A 271 -8.25 23.61 66.98
C ALA A 271 -7.43 24.89 67.19
N ALA A 272 -6.27 24.80 67.87
CA ALA A 272 -5.39 25.94 68.11
C ALA A 272 -4.78 26.55 66.83
N VAL A 273 -4.56 25.74 65.77
CA VAL A 273 -4.14 26.26 64.46
C VAL A 273 -5.30 27.02 63.78
N LEU A 274 -6.53 26.49 63.85
CA LEU A 274 -7.71 27.17 63.31
C LEU A 274 -8.08 28.45 64.09
N ASP A 275 -7.92 28.45 65.42
CA ASP A 275 -8.01 29.65 66.26
C ASP A 275 -6.99 30.71 65.79
N GLY A 276 -5.74 30.31 65.53
CA GLY A 276 -4.68 31.20 65.05
C GLY A 276 -4.95 31.76 63.64
N ALA A 277 -5.44 30.94 62.73
CA ALA A 277 -5.86 31.37 61.39
C ALA A 277 -7.07 32.33 61.45
N TYR A 278 -8.02 32.04 62.34
CA TYR A 278 -9.18 32.91 62.60
C TYR A 278 -8.75 34.28 63.15
N ASP A 279 -7.89 34.33 64.17
CA ASP A 279 -7.33 35.58 64.71
C ASP A 279 -6.57 36.38 63.61
N GLY A 280 -5.78 35.68 62.79
CA GLY A 280 -5.04 36.26 61.66
C GLY A 280 -5.95 36.86 60.59
N TRP A 281 -7.05 36.18 60.25
CA TRP A 281 -8.08 36.71 59.34
C TRP A 281 -8.86 37.87 59.97
N LEU A 282 -9.30 37.73 61.23
CA LEU A 282 -10.13 38.72 61.93
C LEU A 282 -9.40 40.06 62.10
N ALA A 283 -8.09 40.02 62.34
CA ALA A 283 -7.23 41.20 62.40
C ALA A 283 -7.16 41.99 61.08
N GLN A 284 -7.49 41.35 59.95
CA GLN A 284 -7.40 41.92 58.60
C GLN A 284 -8.77 42.22 57.99
N SER A 285 -9.79 41.40 58.26
CA SER A 285 -11.14 41.53 57.69
C SER A 285 -11.94 42.70 58.24
N GLY A 286 -11.64 43.14 59.47
CA GLY A 286 -12.41 44.18 60.16
C GLY A 286 -13.82 43.74 60.58
N ALA A 287 -14.10 42.44 60.54
CA ALA A 287 -15.35 41.86 61.04
C ALA A 287 -15.47 42.02 62.57
N SER A 288 -16.69 41.82 63.09
CA SER A 288 -16.89 41.65 64.53
C SER A 288 -16.54 40.22 64.94
N ASP A 289 -15.79 40.05 66.03
CA ASP A 289 -15.51 38.71 66.57
C ASP A 289 -16.80 37.92 66.87
N ALA A 290 -16.89 36.71 66.31
CA ALA A 290 -17.94 35.73 66.59
C ALA A 290 -17.52 34.66 67.60
N SER A 291 -16.22 34.58 67.93
CA SER A 291 -15.59 33.59 68.83
C SER A 291 -16.00 32.12 68.49
N PRO A 292 -15.68 31.62 67.28
CA PRO A 292 -16.01 30.25 66.87
C PRO A 292 -15.35 29.18 67.76
N ASP A 293 -15.97 28.00 67.83
CA ASP A 293 -15.44 26.83 68.55
C ASP A 293 -15.06 25.74 67.54
N PHE A 294 -13.77 25.63 67.23
CA PHE A 294 -13.25 24.62 66.31
C PHE A 294 -13.13 23.21 66.94
N SER A 295 -13.30 23.05 68.26
CA SER A 295 -12.95 21.80 68.97
C SER A 295 -13.75 20.57 68.52
N VAL A 296 -14.91 20.76 67.91
CA VAL A 296 -15.76 19.69 67.36
C VAL A 296 -15.40 19.34 65.91
N ALA A 297 -14.89 20.30 65.13
CA ALA A 297 -14.70 20.15 63.68
C ALA A 297 -13.23 20.05 63.25
N ALA A 298 -12.28 20.50 64.06
CA ALA A 298 -10.87 20.63 63.65
C ALA A 298 -10.22 19.34 63.17
N GLN A 299 -10.58 18.19 63.78
CA GLN A 299 -10.12 16.87 63.32
C GLN A 299 -10.62 16.54 61.91
N SER A 300 -11.87 16.88 61.60
CA SER A 300 -12.45 16.69 60.27
C SER A 300 -11.83 17.64 59.24
N ILE A 301 -11.67 18.91 59.61
CA ILE A 301 -11.07 19.94 58.75
C ILE A 301 -9.62 19.59 58.41
N MET A 302 -8.81 19.15 59.38
CA MET A 302 -7.38 18.89 59.18
C MET A 302 -7.07 17.52 58.59
N PHE A 303 -7.73 16.45 59.06
CA PHE A 303 -7.31 15.07 58.79
C PHE A 303 -8.40 14.14 58.24
N ASP A 304 -9.61 14.15 58.79
CA ASP A 304 -10.58 13.07 58.56
C ASP A 304 -11.52 13.30 57.35
N ALA A 305 -11.54 14.50 56.76
CA ALA A 305 -12.42 14.80 55.63
C ALA A 305 -11.99 14.11 54.33
N ALA A 306 -12.94 13.42 53.70
CA ALA A 306 -12.80 12.75 52.42
C ALA A 306 -13.96 13.09 51.48
N ASP A 307 -13.72 13.08 50.18
CA ASP A 307 -14.75 13.20 49.14
C ASP A 307 -15.79 12.08 49.34
N PRO A 308 -17.08 12.41 49.56
CA PRO A 308 -18.14 11.43 49.76
C PRO A 308 -18.38 10.47 48.58
N SER A 309 -17.86 10.78 47.40
CA SER A 309 -18.05 9.97 46.17
C SER A 309 -16.90 9.00 45.88
N THR A 310 -15.66 9.36 46.20
CA THR A 310 -14.45 8.54 45.93
C THR A 310 -13.78 7.99 47.19
N GLY A 311 -13.89 8.69 48.32
CA GLY A 311 -13.09 8.44 49.52
C GLY A 311 -11.68 9.03 49.50
N ILE A 312 -11.31 9.83 48.48
CA ILE A 312 -10.05 10.59 48.43
C ILE A 312 -10.02 11.62 49.56
N CYS A 313 -8.89 11.78 50.25
CA CYS A 313 -8.76 12.78 51.32
C CYS A 313 -8.79 14.21 50.76
N ILE A 314 -9.62 15.06 51.37
CA ILE A 314 -9.80 16.48 51.02
C ILE A 314 -9.57 17.41 52.23
N ALA A 315 -9.07 16.86 53.33
CA ALA A 315 -8.73 17.61 54.53
C ALA A 315 -7.47 18.47 54.32
N LEU A 316 -7.26 19.49 55.16
CA LEU A 316 -6.24 20.53 54.92
C LEU A 316 -4.79 20.02 54.96
N THR A 317 -4.50 18.85 55.57
CA THR A 317 -3.16 18.22 55.52
C THR A 317 -3.06 17.08 54.51
N CYS A 318 -3.91 17.08 53.48
CA CYS A 318 -3.88 16.12 52.37
C CYS A 318 -3.62 16.84 51.04
N ASP A 319 -2.95 16.15 50.11
CA ASP A 319 -2.34 16.67 48.88
C ASP A 319 -3.21 17.66 48.09
N ILE A 320 -4.52 17.36 47.93
CA ILE A 320 -5.46 18.19 47.16
C ILE A 320 -6.33 19.13 48.02
N GLY A 321 -6.18 19.09 49.35
CA GLY A 321 -6.97 19.87 50.29
C GLY A 321 -6.83 21.38 50.07
N PRO A 322 -5.62 21.96 50.17
CA PRO A 322 -5.40 23.38 49.94
C PRO A 322 -5.89 23.88 48.57
N MET A 323 -5.56 23.19 47.46
CA MET A 323 -6.05 23.57 46.12
C MET A 323 -7.57 23.48 45.98
N LEU A 324 -8.23 22.47 46.55
CA LEU A 324 -9.69 22.38 46.54
C LEU A 324 -10.31 23.55 47.32
N ILE A 325 -9.82 23.82 48.53
CA ILE A 325 -10.38 24.87 49.39
C ILE A 325 -10.14 26.27 48.79
N ALA A 326 -8.98 26.50 48.16
CA ALA A 326 -8.69 27.72 47.42
C ALA A 326 -9.55 27.85 46.15
N GLY A 327 -9.63 26.79 45.33
CA GLY A 327 -10.38 26.74 44.06
C GLY A 327 -11.89 26.88 44.23
N MET A 328 -12.45 26.45 45.36
CA MET A 328 -13.84 26.76 45.75
C MET A 328 -14.12 28.26 45.94
N GLY A 329 -13.09 29.12 46.02
CA GLY A 329 -13.24 30.57 46.13
C GLY A 329 -13.66 31.09 47.51
N GLU A 330 -13.84 32.41 47.62
CA GLU A 330 -14.18 33.07 48.89
C GLU A 330 -15.50 32.55 49.50
N PRO A 331 -15.63 32.55 50.84
CA PRO A 331 -16.87 32.29 51.57
C PRO A 331 -18.09 33.09 51.06
N SER A 332 -19.15 32.36 50.69
CA SER A 332 -20.41 32.86 50.17
C SER A 332 -21.56 31.92 50.54
N GLU A 333 -22.82 32.33 50.39
CA GLU A 333 -23.99 31.51 50.74
C GLU A 333 -23.98 30.11 50.07
N ALA A 334 -23.37 29.97 48.89
CA ALA A 334 -23.16 28.69 48.23
C ALA A 334 -21.87 27.98 48.68
N THR A 335 -20.71 28.64 48.56
CA THR A 335 -19.39 28.02 48.80
C THR A 335 -19.21 27.61 50.27
N THR A 336 -19.68 28.43 51.22
CA THR A 336 -19.70 28.12 52.65
C THR A 336 -20.55 26.89 52.96
N ALA A 337 -21.73 26.76 52.35
CA ALA A 337 -22.61 25.63 52.58
C ALA A 337 -22.00 24.31 52.08
N THR A 338 -21.38 24.33 50.89
CA THR A 338 -20.68 23.17 50.32
C THR A 338 -19.45 22.81 51.14
N ARG A 339 -18.59 23.79 51.47
CA ARG A 339 -17.34 23.53 52.21
C ARG A 339 -17.62 23.02 53.64
N ALA A 340 -18.64 23.56 54.31
CA ALA A 340 -19.08 23.08 55.61
C ALA A 340 -19.68 21.67 55.59
N ALA A 341 -20.24 21.23 54.46
CA ALA A 341 -20.72 19.86 54.28
C ALA A 341 -19.54 18.89 54.08
N LEU A 342 -18.58 19.25 53.22
CA LEU A 342 -17.37 18.45 52.93
C LEU A 342 -16.46 18.29 54.15
N LEU A 343 -16.17 19.37 54.87
CA LEU A 343 -15.25 19.39 56.01
C LEU A 343 -15.95 19.23 57.39
N GLY A 344 -17.23 18.89 57.42
CA GLY A 344 -17.95 18.44 58.62
C GLY A 344 -18.46 19.52 59.60
N TYR A 345 -18.25 20.83 59.35
CA TYR A 345 -18.67 21.92 60.25
C TYR A 345 -20.09 22.48 60.02
N SER A 346 -20.88 21.89 59.13
CA SER A 346 -22.27 22.26 58.78
C SER A 346 -23.28 22.30 59.95
N SER A 347 -22.89 21.91 61.17
CA SER A 347 -23.74 21.96 62.37
C SER A 347 -23.66 23.28 63.16
N ALA A 348 -22.75 24.20 62.80
CA ALA A 348 -22.67 25.54 63.39
C ALA A 348 -23.89 26.41 63.03
N ASP A 349 -24.19 27.42 63.85
CA ASP A 349 -25.19 28.43 63.48
C ASP A 349 -24.66 29.34 62.35
N ALA A 350 -25.54 29.95 61.57
CA ALA A 350 -25.16 30.67 60.35
C ALA A 350 -24.12 31.81 60.53
N ALA A 351 -24.07 32.46 61.70
CA ALA A 351 -23.04 33.47 61.96
C ALA A 351 -21.68 32.80 62.20
N THR A 352 -21.63 31.84 63.12
CA THR A 352 -20.41 31.08 63.45
C THR A 352 -19.90 30.28 62.25
N LEU A 353 -20.79 29.69 61.45
CA LEU A 353 -20.50 28.94 60.23
C LEU A 353 -19.66 29.74 59.24
N THR A 354 -20.04 31.00 59.00
CA THR A 354 -19.34 31.91 58.08
C THR A 354 -17.95 32.27 58.61
N HIS A 355 -17.79 32.42 59.93
CA HIS A 355 -16.51 32.71 60.58
C HIS A 355 -15.56 31.50 60.61
N ILE A 356 -16.09 30.27 60.75
CA ILE A 356 -15.32 29.03 60.58
C ILE A 356 -14.84 28.90 59.12
N ASP A 357 -15.73 29.14 58.16
CA ASP A 357 -15.40 29.04 56.73
C ASP A 357 -14.33 30.05 56.29
N TRP A 358 -14.37 31.27 56.82
CA TRP A 358 -13.31 32.26 56.61
C TRP A 358 -11.97 31.84 57.22
N ALA A 359 -11.94 31.19 58.39
CA ALA A 359 -10.69 30.70 58.98
C ALA A 359 -10.08 29.55 58.15
N VAL A 360 -10.93 28.61 57.70
CA VAL A 360 -10.55 27.49 56.83
C VAL A 360 -10.03 27.99 55.48
N TYR A 361 -10.75 28.91 54.84
CA TYR A 361 -10.34 29.50 53.56
C TYR A 361 -9.07 30.35 53.69
N ALA A 362 -8.95 31.16 54.75
CA ALA A 362 -7.78 32.00 54.97
C ALA A 362 -6.51 31.18 55.24
N LEU A 363 -6.61 30.06 55.99
CA LEU A 363 -5.47 29.16 56.18
C LEU A 363 -5.06 28.50 54.86
N ALA A 364 -5.98 27.74 54.26
CA ALA A 364 -5.68 26.97 53.05
C ALA A 364 -5.23 27.87 51.88
N GLY A 365 -5.91 29.00 51.68
CA GLY A 365 -5.62 29.94 50.60
C GLY A 365 -4.35 30.75 50.82
N ALA A 366 -3.95 31.07 52.06
CA ALA A 366 -2.70 31.77 52.32
C ALA A 366 -1.49 30.87 52.02
N GLU A 367 -1.45 29.66 52.60
CA GLU A 367 -0.36 28.71 52.40
C GLU A 367 -0.25 28.29 50.92
N PHE A 368 -1.39 28.03 50.25
CA PHE A 368 -1.44 27.72 48.82
C PHE A 368 -0.91 28.86 47.92
N LEU A 369 -1.19 30.12 48.27
CA LEU A 369 -0.67 31.28 47.54
C LEU A 369 0.79 31.61 47.89
N GLU A 370 1.27 31.30 49.10
CA GLU A 370 2.69 31.45 49.47
C GLU A 370 3.58 30.48 48.66
N HIS A 371 3.08 29.27 48.39
CA HIS A 371 3.69 28.28 47.48
C HIS A 371 3.38 28.52 45.98
N GLY A 372 2.79 29.65 45.61
CA GLY A 372 2.55 30.00 44.20
C GLY A 372 1.54 29.09 43.48
N GLY A 373 0.50 28.64 44.18
CA GLY A 373 -0.66 27.98 43.57
C GLY A 373 -1.33 28.89 42.55
N GLY A 374 -1.56 28.38 41.33
CA GLY A 374 -2.13 29.17 40.22
C GLY A 374 -1.13 30.10 39.51
N ALA A 375 0.17 29.93 39.70
CA ALA A 375 1.20 30.73 39.03
C ALA A 375 1.41 30.36 37.54
N ASP A 376 1.96 31.29 36.76
CA ASP A 376 2.35 31.10 35.36
C ASP A 376 3.68 30.32 35.30
N LEU A 377 3.58 29.04 34.92
CA LEU A 377 4.71 28.10 34.89
C LEU A 377 5.87 28.54 33.98
N THR A 378 5.64 29.43 33.01
CA THR A 378 6.70 29.99 32.16
C THR A 378 7.56 31.04 32.87
N THR A 379 7.17 31.44 34.10
CA THR A 379 7.82 32.53 34.86
C THR A 379 8.24 32.18 36.29
N VAL A 380 7.88 31.01 36.81
CA VAL A 380 8.23 30.57 38.18
C VAL A 380 9.70 30.13 38.29
N ASP A 381 10.32 30.37 39.46
CA ASP A 381 11.71 29.98 39.74
C ASP A 381 11.85 28.64 40.49
N ASP A 382 10.74 27.95 40.72
CA ASP A 382 10.63 26.66 41.43
C ASP A 382 10.14 25.49 40.54
N LEU A 383 10.03 25.69 39.21
CA LEU A 383 9.52 24.69 38.25
C LEU A 383 10.18 23.30 38.38
N ARG A 384 11.49 23.28 38.70
CA ARG A 384 12.26 22.06 38.95
C ARG A 384 11.76 21.30 40.19
N GLN A 385 11.43 22.02 41.26
CA GLN A 385 10.87 21.45 42.48
C GLN A 385 9.43 20.96 42.25
N ARG A 386 8.62 21.70 41.47
CA ARG A 386 7.28 21.26 41.07
C ARG A 386 7.33 19.93 40.33
N LEU A 387 8.26 19.78 39.37
CA LEU A 387 8.47 18.55 38.62
C LEU A 387 8.93 17.38 39.51
N ASP A 388 9.90 17.61 40.41
CA ASP A 388 10.39 16.57 41.33
C ASP A 388 9.28 16.09 42.30
N GLU A 389 8.42 16.99 42.77
CA GLU A 389 7.28 16.64 43.66
C GLU A 389 6.22 15.76 42.96
N VAL A 390 5.81 16.10 41.72
CA VAL A 390 4.72 15.39 41.04
C VAL A 390 5.16 14.15 40.26
N SER A 391 6.41 14.11 39.79
CA SER A 391 6.93 13.03 38.93
C SER A 391 8.11 12.24 39.54
N GLY A 392 8.75 12.75 40.59
CA GLY A 392 9.99 12.18 41.15
C GLY A 392 11.21 12.35 40.24
N VAL A 393 11.23 13.39 39.38
CA VAL A 393 12.28 13.62 38.38
C VAL A 393 13.02 14.95 38.56
N ASP A 394 14.19 14.88 39.17
CA ASP A 394 15.14 16.00 39.23
C ASP A 394 15.79 16.29 37.86
N ILE A 395 15.46 17.45 37.26
CA ILE A 395 16.15 18.03 36.09
C ILE A 395 17.04 19.20 36.53
N ALA A 396 18.32 18.91 36.78
CA ALA A 396 19.25 19.86 37.38
C ALA A 396 19.76 21.01 36.46
N SER A 397 19.48 20.97 35.15
CA SER A 397 19.88 22.01 34.20
C SER A 397 18.65 22.83 33.76
N PRO A 398 18.60 24.15 34.02
CA PRO A 398 17.47 24.98 33.63
C PRO A 398 17.20 24.96 32.12
N GLU A 399 18.26 24.95 31.29
CA GLU A 399 18.14 24.90 29.82
C GLU A 399 17.50 23.58 29.33
N VAL A 400 17.68 22.48 30.07
CA VAL A 400 17.06 21.18 29.75
C VAL A 400 15.64 21.11 30.27
N LEU A 401 15.36 21.68 31.44
CA LEU A 401 14.00 21.75 31.99
C LEU A 401 13.08 22.63 31.13
N ASP A 402 13.57 23.80 30.70
CA ASP A 402 12.84 24.73 29.83
C ASP A 402 12.47 24.05 28.50
N TYR A 403 13.43 23.37 27.85
CA TYR A 403 13.16 22.59 26.64
C TYR A 403 12.22 21.39 26.87
N LEU A 404 12.37 20.67 27.98
CA LEU A 404 11.53 19.52 28.32
C LEU A 404 10.08 19.91 28.63
N MET A 405 9.83 21.12 29.13
CA MET A 405 8.46 21.59 29.44
C MET A 405 7.85 22.37 28.27
N PHE A 406 8.61 23.28 27.65
CA PHE A 406 8.12 24.32 26.72
C PHE A 406 8.85 24.35 25.37
N GLY A 407 9.70 23.36 25.08
CA GLY A 407 10.52 23.33 23.87
C GLY A 407 9.71 23.20 22.59
N ILE A 408 10.19 23.86 21.54
CA ILE A 408 9.79 23.60 20.15
C ILE A 408 11.02 23.05 19.44
N ASP A 409 10.86 21.93 18.74
CA ASP A 409 11.92 21.32 17.96
C ASP A 409 12.32 22.27 16.79
N PRO A 410 13.60 22.65 16.67
CA PRO A 410 14.01 23.71 15.74
C PRO A 410 14.17 23.23 14.29
N GLU A 411 14.09 21.93 14.01
CA GLU A 411 14.24 21.36 12.67
C GLU A 411 12.86 21.05 12.04
N THR A 412 11.92 20.57 12.85
CA THR A 412 10.54 20.22 12.44
C THR A 412 9.50 21.30 12.76
N GLY A 413 9.76 22.16 13.74
CA GLY A 413 8.79 23.14 14.25
C GLY A 413 7.73 22.56 15.19
N LEU A 414 7.82 21.29 15.58
CA LEU A 414 6.84 20.59 16.41
C LEU A 414 7.06 20.83 17.91
N GLY A 415 6.03 20.60 18.72
CA GLY A 415 6.11 20.71 20.18
C GLY A 415 6.97 19.60 20.77
N ALA A 416 8.16 19.93 21.29
CA ALA A 416 8.99 19.00 22.05
C ALA A 416 8.62 19.01 23.54
N GLY A 417 8.30 20.18 24.09
CA GLY A 417 7.96 20.31 25.49
C GLY A 417 6.71 19.52 25.87
N LEU A 418 6.75 18.84 27.02
CA LEU A 418 5.64 18.05 27.55
C LEU A 418 4.35 18.85 27.76
N LEU A 419 4.44 20.18 27.91
CA LEU A 419 3.30 21.10 28.04
C LEU A 419 3.04 21.91 26.75
N THR A 420 3.68 21.55 25.63
CA THR A 420 3.64 22.32 24.38
C THR A 420 2.66 21.70 23.38
N THR A 421 1.60 22.43 23.04
CA THR A 421 0.70 22.09 21.94
C THR A 421 1.08 22.88 20.68
N VAL A 422 1.12 22.22 19.52
CA VAL A 422 1.21 22.87 18.20
C VAL A 422 0.04 22.50 17.31
N ASP A 423 -0.36 23.38 16.40
CA ASP A 423 -1.35 23.08 15.35
C ASP A 423 -0.62 22.45 14.16
N PHE A 424 -1.00 21.23 13.79
CA PHE A 424 -0.52 20.51 12.63
C PHE A 424 -1.70 20.17 11.73
N ASN A 425 -1.92 21.01 10.71
CA ASN A 425 -3.01 20.89 9.73
C ASN A 425 -4.43 20.79 10.35
N GLY A 426 -4.68 21.47 11.47
CA GLY A 426 -5.95 21.43 12.20
C GLY A 426 -6.01 20.41 13.33
N ILE A 427 -4.96 19.61 13.53
CA ILE A 427 -4.80 18.68 14.66
C ILE A 427 -3.98 19.36 15.76
N PRO A 428 -4.46 19.43 17.01
CA PRO A 428 -3.58 19.74 18.14
C PRO A 428 -2.63 18.56 18.39
N LEU A 429 -1.33 18.78 18.19
CA LEU A 429 -0.28 17.85 18.58
C LEU A 429 0.38 18.33 19.87
N ASP A 430 0.12 17.62 20.96
CA ASP A 430 0.76 17.85 22.25
C ASP A 430 2.09 17.09 22.35
N GLY A 431 3.15 17.81 22.75
CA GLY A 431 4.51 17.28 22.86
C GLY A 431 4.65 16.10 23.83
N VAL A 432 3.70 15.92 24.76
CA VAL A 432 3.60 14.72 25.60
C VAL A 432 3.40 13.43 24.79
N ALA A 433 2.63 13.46 23.68
CA ALA A 433 2.53 12.33 22.76
C ALA A 433 3.83 12.12 21.99
N LEU A 434 4.42 13.20 21.47
CA LEU A 434 5.65 13.13 20.66
C LEU A 434 6.85 12.63 21.49
N PHE A 435 6.94 13.02 22.77
CA PHE A 435 7.90 12.48 23.73
C PHE A 435 7.69 10.98 23.99
N LEU A 436 6.45 10.52 24.17
CA LEU A 436 6.15 9.11 24.44
C LEU A 436 6.35 8.21 23.21
N LEU A 437 5.91 8.64 22.03
CA LEU A 437 6.16 7.96 20.76
C LEU A 437 7.65 7.89 20.43
N GLY A 438 8.38 9.01 20.61
CA GLY A 438 9.84 9.04 20.49
C GLY A 438 10.53 8.09 21.47
N ALA A 439 10.13 8.10 22.75
CA ALA A 439 10.68 7.21 23.76
C ALA A 439 10.41 5.72 23.48
N GLN A 440 9.31 5.40 22.78
CA GLN A 440 8.97 4.05 22.34
C GLN A 440 9.75 3.61 21.10
N ALA A 441 9.86 4.48 20.08
CA ALA A 441 10.51 4.17 18.80
C ALA A 441 12.05 4.23 18.88
N ASP A 442 12.61 5.32 19.43
CA ASP A 442 14.04 5.43 19.75
C ASP A 442 14.26 6.15 21.08
N SER A 443 14.26 5.36 22.16
CA SER A 443 14.64 5.80 23.50
C SER A 443 16.04 6.45 23.59
N PHE A 444 16.98 6.11 22.70
CA PHE A 444 18.35 6.64 22.72
C PHE A 444 18.45 7.98 22.00
N GLY A 445 17.85 8.09 20.81
CA GLY A 445 17.63 9.36 20.11
C GLY A 445 16.87 10.35 20.99
N THR A 446 15.78 9.91 21.63
CA THR A 446 15.01 10.74 22.57
C THR A 446 15.85 11.21 23.76
N MET A 447 16.67 10.34 24.37
CA MET A 447 17.62 10.77 25.41
C MET A 447 18.62 11.84 24.92
N ILE A 448 19.01 11.82 23.65
CA ILE A 448 19.89 12.83 23.05
C ILE A 448 19.14 14.13 22.79
N SER A 449 17.99 14.09 22.11
CA SER A 449 17.19 15.28 21.75
C SER A 449 16.74 16.07 22.97
N TYR A 450 16.35 15.38 24.05
CA TYR A 450 15.98 16.01 25.32
C TYR A 450 17.16 16.18 26.28
N ASN A 451 18.36 15.67 25.96
CA ASN A 451 19.56 15.73 26.81
C ASN A 451 19.33 15.19 28.25
N ILE A 452 18.59 14.08 28.36
CA ILE A 452 18.21 13.42 29.62
C ILE A 452 18.80 12.01 29.76
N GLY A 453 18.96 11.53 31.00
CA GLY A 453 19.37 10.17 31.29
C GLY A 453 18.21 9.17 31.25
N LEU A 454 18.51 7.88 31.02
CA LEU A 454 17.53 6.80 30.92
C LEU A 454 16.55 6.71 32.11
N VAL A 455 17.01 7.02 33.33
CA VAL A 455 16.15 7.03 34.53
C VAL A 455 15.14 8.19 34.50
N GLN A 456 15.57 9.36 34.01
CA GLN A 456 14.68 10.51 33.83
C GLN A 456 13.67 10.22 32.71
N LEU A 457 14.11 9.69 31.56
CA LEU A 457 13.23 9.23 30.48
C LEU A 457 12.15 8.29 31.02
N LEU A 458 12.53 7.19 31.67
CA LEU A 458 11.59 6.18 32.16
C LEU A 458 10.59 6.74 33.20
N SER A 459 11.04 7.59 34.13
CA SER A 459 10.13 8.20 35.11
C SER A 459 9.17 9.21 34.48
N LEU A 460 9.64 10.05 33.54
CA LEU A 460 8.79 10.97 32.78
C LEU A 460 7.78 10.21 31.92
N SER A 461 8.20 9.14 31.24
CA SER A 461 7.29 8.28 30.47
C SER A 461 6.26 7.59 31.35
N ASN A 462 6.59 7.20 32.59
CA ASN A 462 5.61 6.66 33.53
C ASN A 462 4.60 7.72 33.99
N TRP A 463 5.04 8.95 34.27
CA TRP A 463 4.15 10.04 34.70
C TRP A 463 3.20 10.50 33.58
N ALA A 464 3.76 10.85 32.42
CA ALA A 464 3.00 11.24 31.23
C ALA A 464 2.12 10.10 30.70
N GLY A 465 2.68 8.90 30.60
CA GLY A 465 1.99 7.73 30.06
C GLY A 465 0.86 7.22 30.95
N ALA A 466 0.91 7.47 32.27
CA ALA A 466 -0.21 7.24 33.17
C ALA A 466 -1.35 8.24 32.91
N TRP A 467 -1.05 9.51 32.62
CA TRP A 467 -2.07 10.52 32.29
C TRP A 467 -2.76 10.27 30.94
N ILE A 468 -2.04 9.88 29.88
CA ILE A 468 -2.67 9.45 28.61
C ILE A 468 -3.38 8.07 28.78
N GLY A 469 -2.90 7.24 29.71
CA GLY A 469 -3.37 5.86 29.90
C GLY A 469 -2.65 4.83 29.01
N MET A 470 -1.56 5.21 28.33
CA MET A 470 -0.72 4.32 27.52
C MET A 470 0.20 3.42 28.36
N LEU A 471 0.57 3.84 29.57
CA LEU A 471 1.56 3.15 30.41
C LEU A 471 1.11 3.05 31.88
N GLY A 472 1.36 1.89 32.49
CA GLY A 472 1.11 1.66 33.92
C GLY A 472 -0.37 1.53 34.28
N THR A 473 -0.76 2.09 35.43
CA THR A 473 -2.16 2.28 35.80
C THR A 473 -2.56 3.69 35.39
N PRO A 474 -3.66 3.89 34.63
CA PRO A 474 -4.13 5.22 34.27
C PRO A 474 -4.32 6.13 35.49
N ALA A 475 -3.88 7.37 35.38
CA ALA A 475 -4.08 8.39 36.39
C ALA A 475 -5.54 8.87 36.40
N GLU A 476 -6.03 9.27 37.58
CA GLU A 476 -7.42 9.63 37.82
C GLU A 476 -7.51 11.05 38.40
N PHE A 477 -8.17 11.95 37.66
CA PHE A 477 -8.46 13.31 38.09
C PHE A 477 -9.69 13.34 39.01
N PRO A 478 -9.59 13.89 40.24
CA PRO A 478 -10.73 14.00 41.16
C PRO A 478 -11.72 15.07 40.70
N MET A 479 -12.90 14.66 40.21
CA MET A 479 -13.89 15.59 39.64
C MET A 479 -14.44 16.61 40.66
N ILE A 480 -14.29 16.36 41.95
CA ILE A 480 -14.60 17.32 43.03
C ILE A 480 -13.85 18.66 42.87
N LEU A 481 -12.66 18.66 42.25
CA LEU A 481 -11.87 19.86 41.97
C LEU A 481 -12.58 20.84 41.00
N VAL A 482 -13.43 20.32 40.12
CA VAL A 482 -14.30 21.11 39.21
C VAL A 482 -15.77 21.10 39.64
N GLY A 483 -16.06 20.66 40.88
CA GLY A 483 -17.42 20.61 41.44
C GLY A 483 -18.28 19.42 40.97
N GLY A 484 -17.68 18.45 40.27
CA GLY A 484 -18.29 17.17 39.91
C GLY A 484 -18.20 16.14 41.03
N SER A 485 -18.36 14.85 40.68
CA SER A 485 -18.28 13.72 41.60
C SER A 485 -17.63 12.50 40.93
N GLY A 486 -16.90 11.70 41.70
CA GLY A 486 -16.11 10.58 41.18
C GLY A 486 -14.73 11.03 40.67
N THR A 487 -14.09 10.14 39.93
CA THR A 487 -12.84 10.39 39.21
C THR A 487 -13.06 10.25 37.70
N ILE A 488 -12.16 10.83 36.90
CA ILE A 488 -12.10 10.62 35.46
C ILE A 488 -10.66 10.36 35.01
N ASN A 489 -10.48 9.50 34.00
CA ASN A 489 -9.21 9.25 33.35
C ASN A 489 -9.33 9.53 31.84
N ALA A 490 -8.22 9.52 31.11
CA ALA A 490 -8.19 9.87 29.69
C ALA A 490 -9.15 9.03 28.82
N GLN A 491 -9.39 7.75 29.16
CA GLN A 491 -10.35 6.91 28.44
C GLN A 491 -11.78 7.42 28.63
N LEU A 492 -12.21 7.60 29.88
CA LEU A 492 -13.58 8.04 30.18
C LEU A 492 -13.82 9.50 29.75
N TRP A 493 -12.79 10.34 29.82
CA TRP A 493 -12.80 11.71 29.27
C TRP A 493 -13.00 11.69 27.75
N TRP A 494 -12.23 10.87 27.02
CA TRP A 494 -12.38 10.72 25.56
C TRP A 494 -13.78 10.22 25.18
N GLU A 495 -14.24 9.13 25.79
CA GLU A 495 -15.54 8.52 25.50
C GLU A 495 -16.73 9.47 25.74
N THR A 496 -16.60 10.38 26.71
CA THR A 496 -17.59 11.42 27.02
C THR A 496 -17.51 12.60 26.04
N SER A 497 -16.30 12.99 25.66
CA SER A 497 -16.03 14.25 24.92
C SER A 497 -16.01 14.09 23.40
N PHE A 498 -15.92 12.84 22.90
CA PHE A 498 -16.01 12.53 21.47
C PHE A 498 -17.36 12.94 20.88
N GLY A 499 -18.46 12.55 21.53
CA GLY A 499 -19.83 12.79 21.10
C GLY A 499 -20.62 13.80 21.93
N GLY A 500 -20.03 14.40 22.96
CA GLY A 500 -20.69 15.28 23.93
C GLY A 500 -19.82 16.45 24.39
N VAL A 501 -20.24 17.11 25.48
CA VAL A 501 -19.51 18.23 26.10
C VAL A 501 -18.33 17.72 26.92
N GLU A 502 -17.16 18.35 26.81
CA GLU A 502 -15.99 17.98 27.60
C GLU A 502 -16.22 18.18 29.11
N PRO A 503 -16.06 17.15 29.97
CA PRO A 503 -16.54 17.21 31.36
C PRO A 503 -15.69 18.06 32.32
N ILE A 504 -14.50 18.52 31.93
CA ILE A 504 -13.60 19.32 32.78
C ILE A 504 -13.63 20.80 32.39
N ALA A 505 -13.23 21.14 31.17
CA ALA A 505 -13.20 22.53 30.70
C ALA A 505 -14.57 23.04 30.20
N GLY A 506 -15.44 22.13 29.75
CA GLY A 506 -16.59 22.46 28.91
C GLY A 506 -16.20 22.77 27.47
N GLY A 507 -17.20 22.91 26.60
CA GLY A 507 -16.98 23.02 25.15
C GLY A 507 -16.87 21.64 24.48
N TYR A 508 -16.24 21.60 23.30
CA TYR A 508 -16.17 20.43 22.42
C TYR A 508 -14.76 20.23 21.88
N LEU A 509 -14.35 18.98 21.68
CA LEU A 509 -13.03 18.66 21.12
C LEU A 509 -13.01 18.93 19.61
N LEU A 510 -11.92 19.54 19.13
CA LEU A 510 -11.67 19.78 17.69
C LEU A 510 -11.73 18.49 16.85
N ILE A 511 -11.35 17.37 17.48
CA ILE A 511 -11.29 16.03 16.91
C ILE A 511 -12.54 15.18 17.22
N GLY A 512 -13.54 15.73 17.91
CA GLY A 512 -14.83 15.09 18.19
C GLY A 512 -15.90 15.32 17.10
N LEU A 513 -17.09 14.75 17.31
CA LEU A 513 -18.24 14.87 16.40
C LEU A 513 -18.93 16.25 16.44
N ASN A 514 -18.86 16.95 17.59
CA ASN A 514 -19.42 18.29 17.78
C ASN A 514 -18.56 19.38 17.10
N ARG A 515 -18.39 19.29 15.77
CA ARG A 515 -17.56 20.20 14.96
C ARG A 515 -18.34 20.82 13.79
N ALA A 516 -17.84 21.95 13.30
CA ALA A 516 -18.41 22.70 12.17
C ALA A 516 -19.92 22.99 12.37
N GLU A 517 -20.80 22.58 11.44
CA GLU A 517 -22.24 22.86 11.55
C GLU A 517 -22.96 22.00 12.61
N PHE A 518 -22.30 20.97 13.15
CA PHE A 518 -22.82 20.08 14.19
C PHE A 518 -22.46 20.51 15.62
N GLU A 519 -21.65 21.57 15.80
CA GLU A 519 -21.16 22.04 17.10
C GLU A 519 -22.32 22.33 18.09
N GLY A 520 -22.39 21.53 19.15
CA GLY A 520 -23.41 21.64 20.18
C GLY A 520 -24.81 21.18 19.77
N SER A 521 -24.92 20.35 18.72
CA SER A 521 -26.16 19.68 18.32
C SER A 521 -26.17 18.17 18.56
N ILE A 522 -25.03 17.58 18.92
CA ILE A 522 -24.78 16.14 19.05
C ILE A 522 -24.54 15.79 20.53
N ASP A 523 -25.13 14.70 21.03
CA ASP A 523 -25.05 14.28 22.45
C ASP A 523 -25.07 12.74 22.56
N ILE A 524 -24.01 12.09 22.06
CA ILE A 524 -23.88 10.63 22.03
C ILE A 524 -23.41 10.10 23.40
N SER A 525 -24.04 9.05 23.92
CA SER A 525 -23.66 8.44 25.20
C SER A 525 -22.36 7.64 25.13
N ILE A 526 -21.68 7.48 26.28
CA ILE A 526 -20.43 6.71 26.42
C ILE A 526 -20.56 5.27 25.86
N GLU A 527 -21.72 4.64 26.04
CA GLU A 527 -22.02 3.32 25.47
C GLU A 527 -22.03 3.36 23.93
N LYS A 528 -22.67 4.36 23.34
CA LYS A 528 -22.72 4.53 21.88
C LYS A 528 -21.38 4.96 21.30
N THR A 529 -20.59 5.80 21.98
CA THR A 529 -19.20 6.07 21.61
C THR A 529 -18.38 4.78 21.54
N ARG A 530 -18.54 3.87 22.51
CA ARG A 530 -17.85 2.57 22.50
C ARG A 530 -18.35 1.62 21.40
N GLU A 531 -19.66 1.59 21.15
CA GLU A 531 -20.23 0.81 20.03
C GLU A 531 -19.69 1.30 18.68
N ILE A 532 -19.66 2.62 18.45
CA ILE A 532 -19.15 3.25 17.21
C ILE A 532 -17.65 3.03 17.04
N LEU A 533 -16.85 3.22 18.09
CA LEU A 533 -15.38 3.17 17.96
C LEU A 533 -14.82 1.75 18.06
N TYR A 534 -15.22 0.93 19.05
CA TYR A 534 -14.46 -0.27 19.43
C TYR A 534 -15.22 -1.60 19.52
N THR A 535 -16.54 -1.59 19.82
CA THR A 535 -17.22 -2.80 20.34
C THR A 535 -18.39 -3.33 19.53
N SER A 536 -18.80 -2.67 18.44
CA SER A 536 -19.75 -3.25 17.48
C SER A 536 -19.03 -3.95 16.34
N ASP A 537 -19.75 -4.76 15.56
CA ASP A 537 -19.25 -5.31 14.29
C ASP A 537 -18.99 -4.20 13.25
N TYR A 538 -19.48 -2.98 13.52
CA TYR A 538 -19.25 -1.75 12.75
C TYR A 538 -18.22 -0.80 13.39
N ALA A 539 -17.33 -1.31 14.25
CA ALA A 539 -16.34 -0.52 14.99
C ALA A 539 -15.31 0.17 14.06
N LEU A 540 -15.19 1.49 14.19
CA LEU A 540 -14.32 2.32 13.34
C LEU A 540 -12.82 2.24 13.67
N THR A 541 -12.41 1.60 14.78
CA THR A 541 -11.01 1.19 15.01
C THR A 541 -10.73 -0.25 14.55
N GLY A 542 -11.63 -0.87 13.80
CA GLY A 542 -11.46 -2.21 13.22
C GLY A 542 -11.69 -2.23 11.70
N ASP A 543 -11.73 -3.44 11.13
CA ASP A 543 -11.75 -3.69 9.68
C ASP A 543 -12.96 -3.07 8.94
N PHE A 544 -14.02 -2.70 9.67
CA PHE A 544 -15.16 -1.99 9.09
C PHE A 544 -14.84 -0.54 8.68
N ALA A 545 -13.75 0.06 9.16
CA ALA A 545 -13.38 1.43 8.80
C ALA A 545 -13.20 1.63 7.28
N SER A 546 -12.51 0.70 6.61
CA SER A 546 -12.33 0.70 5.16
C SER A 546 -13.60 0.34 4.40
N VAL A 547 -14.51 -0.44 4.99
CA VAL A 547 -15.87 -0.68 4.45
C VAL A 547 -16.74 0.57 4.53
N PHE A 548 -16.68 1.32 5.64
CA PHE A 548 -17.37 2.60 5.79
C PHE A 548 -16.89 3.59 4.70
N MET A 549 -15.58 3.66 4.46
CA MET A 549 -15.02 4.48 3.38
C MET A 549 -15.43 4.01 1.99
N TYR A 550 -15.48 2.70 1.71
CA TYR A 550 -16.03 2.18 0.47
C TYR A 550 -17.48 2.69 0.26
N ASN A 551 -18.32 2.55 1.28
CA ASN A 551 -19.74 2.92 1.19
C ASN A 551 -19.95 4.44 1.03
N GLU A 552 -19.14 5.28 1.70
CA GLU A 552 -19.16 6.74 1.51
C GLU A 552 -18.75 7.17 0.11
N LEU A 553 -17.70 6.54 -0.45
CA LEU A 553 -17.16 6.89 -1.76
C LEU A 553 -18.00 6.31 -2.92
N ALA A 554 -18.69 5.19 -2.70
CA ALA A 554 -19.67 4.64 -3.64
C ALA A 554 -21.05 5.31 -3.57
N GLY A 555 -21.44 5.84 -2.39
CA GLY A 555 -22.79 6.32 -2.12
C GLY A 555 -23.83 5.20 -1.95
N THR A 556 -23.39 3.94 -1.93
CA THR A 556 -24.20 2.73 -1.72
C THR A 556 -23.43 1.75 -0.84
N THR A 557 -24.13 0.82 -0.19
CA THR A 557 -23.48 -0.33 0.46
C THR A 557 -22.73 -1.20 -0.56
N MET A 558 -21.77 -2.00 -0.09
CA MET A 558 -21.45 -3.27 -0.76
C MET A 558 -22.71 -4.17 -0.86
N PRO A 559 -22.76 -5.15 -1.79
CA PRO A 559 -23.88 -6.09 -1.91
C PRO A 559 -24.11 -6.88 -0.61
N MET A 560 -25.28 -6.70 0.02
CA MET A 560 -25.62 -7.31 1.32
C MET A 560 -26.58 -8.49 1.16
N ASN A 561 -26.53 -9.44 2.11
CA ASN A 561 -27.49 -10.54 2.19
C ASN A 561 -28.92 -10.07 2.55
N GLU A 562 -29.93 -10.95 2.39
CA GLU A 562 -31.37 -10.61 2.62
C GLU A 562 -31.67 -10.06 4.04
N ASP A 563 -30.85 -10.43 5.04
CA ASP A 563 -30.95 -9.96 6.43
C ASP A 563 -30.08 -8.72 6.74
N GLN A 564 -29.37 -8.15 5.75
CA GLN A 564 -28.45 -6.99 5.85
C GLN A 564 -27.42 -7.11 6.98
N SER A 565 -26.80 -8.28 7.08
CA SER A 565 -25.90 -8.69 8.18
C SER A 565 -24.50 -9.12 7.76
N ASP A 566 -24.31 -9.41 6.48
CA ASP A 566 -23.04 -9.84 5.87
C ASP A 566 -23.08 -9.51 4.36
N PHE A 567 -21.94 -9.58 3.69
CA PHE A 567 -21.80 -9.26 2.26
C PHE A 567 -21.80 -10.52 1.40
N GLU A 568 -22.57 -10.54 0.30
CA GLU A 568 -22.66 -11.71 -0.58
C GLU A 568 -22.75 -11.35 -2.07
N THR A 569 -22.14 -12.18 -2.92
CA THR A 569 -22.06 -11.96 -4.37
C THR A 569 -23.44 -11.91 -5.01
N GLY A 570 -23.81 -10.73 -5.53
CA GLY A 570 -25.15 -10.48 -6.09
C GLY A 570 -26.26 -10.21 -5.07
N GLY A 571 -25.89 -9.86 -3.83
CA GLY A 571 -26.81 -9.37 -2.79
C GLY A 571 -27.47 -8.02 -3.12
N GLU A 572 -28.33 -7.51 -2.23
CA GLU A 572 -28.99 -6.22 -2.43
C GLU A 572 -28.03 -5.06 -2.13
N VAL A 573 -27.93 -4.11 -3.08
CA VAL A 573 -27.18 -2.86 -2.94
C VAL A 573 -28.16 -1.75 -2.60
N VAL A 574 -28.01 -1.12 -1.43
CA VAL A 574 -28.89 -0.05 -0.95
C VAL A 574 -28.15 1.29 -0.85
N PRO A 575 -28.84 2.45 -0.90
CA PRO A 575 -28.20 3.76 -0.73
C PRO A 575 -27.50 3.90 0.64
N TRP A 576 -26.29 4.45 0.65
CA TRP A 576 -25.58 4.78 1.89
C TRP A 576 -25.91 6.22 2.29
N ASP A 577 -26.97 6.34 3.10
CA ASP A 577 -27.51 7.61 3.58
C ASP A 577 -27.53 7.70 5.12
N ASP A 578 -27.91 8.88 5.62
CA ASP A 578 -27.95 9.17 7.06
C ASP A 578 -28.95 8.28 7.82
N ALA A 579 -29.97 7.75 7.14
CA ALA A 579 -30.95 6.84 7.74
C ALA A 579 -30.40 5.41 7.82
N PHE A 580 -29.59 4.97 6.85
CA PHE A 580 -28.87 3.70 6.93
C PHE A 580 -27.86 3.72 8.10
N VAL A 581 -27.01 4.75 8.16
CA VAL A 581 -25.99 4.87 9.23
C VAL A 581 -26.63 5.07 10.61
N ALA A 582 -27.74 5.81 10.69
CA ALA A 582 -28.54 5.92 11.92
C ALA A 582 -29.10 4.57 12.39
N ALA A 583 -29.58 3.74 11.47
CA ALA A 583 -30.08 2.40 11.78
C ALA A 583 -28.96 1.42 12.18
N ALA A 584 -27.79 1.51 11.55
CA ALA A 584 -26.64 0.63 11.83
C ALA A 584 -26.08 0.78 13.26
N TYR A 585 -25.98 2.02 13.75
CA TYR A 585 -25.50 2.31 15.12
C TYR A 585 -26.61 2.55 16.15
N ASP A 586 -27.90 2.56 15.76
CA ASP A 586 -29.04 2.92 16.62
C ASP A 586 -28.85 4.30 17.27
N ILE A 587 -28.67 5.30 16.39
CA ILE A 587 -28.52 6.74 16.67
C ILE A 587 -29.51 7.56 15.81
N SER A 588 -29.53 8.89 15.94
CA SER A 588 -30.37 9.75 15.07
C SER A 588 -29.71 10.06 13.72
N GLU A 589 -30.53 10.42 12.72
CA GLU A 589 -30.06 10.90 11.39
C GLU A 589 -29.08 12.08 11.51
N SER A 590 -29.23 12.95 12.51
CA SER A 590 -28.31 14.06 12.80
C SER A 590 -26.96 13.60 13.36
N GLU A 591 -26.94 12.57 14.21
CA GLU A 591 -25.71 11.97 14.76
C GLU A 591 -24.99 11.15 13.69
N ALA A 592 -25.76 10.47 12.82
CA ALA A 592 -25.25 9.80 11.64
C ALA A 592 -24.59 10.79 10.67
N ALA A 593 -25.26 11.88 10.29
CA ALA A 593 -24.69 12.91 9.41
C ALA A 593 -23.38 13.51 9.98
N ALA A 594 -23.34 13.76 11.30
CA ALA A 594 -22.12 14.21 11.98
C ALA A 594 -21.00 13.17 11.95
N LEU A 595 -21.31 11.88 12.19
CA LEU A 595 -20.35 10.77 12.11
C LEU A 595 -19.78 10.60 10.70
N ARG A 596 -20.64 10.64 9.67
CA ARG A 596 -20.24 10.54 8.25
C ARG A 596 -19.32 11.69 7.84
N SER A 597 -19.65 12.93 8.20
CA SER A 597 -18.80 14.10 7.95
C SER A 597 -17.48 14.05 8.76
N TRP A 598 -17.50 13.51 9.98
CA TRP A 598 -16.29 13.29 10.76
C TRP A 598 -15.35 12.24 10.13
N VAL A 599 -15.89 11.11 9.63
CA VAL A 599 -15.08 10.11 8.92
C VAL A 599 -14.55 10.67 7.60
N ARG A 600 -15.40 11.20 6.71
CA ARG A 600 -15.00 11.64 5.38
C ARG A 600 -14.26 12.98 5.39
N ASP A 601 -14.93 14.05 5.80
CA ASP A 601 -14.46 15.43 5.60
C ASP A 601 -13.33 15.84 6.56
N PHE A 602 -13.00 14.99 7.54
CA PHE A 602 -12.00 15.27 8.56
C PHE A 602 -11.00 14.13 8.74
N MET A 603 -11.43 12.93 9.18
CA MET A 603 -10.48 11.84 9.38
C MET A 603 -9.79 11.47 8.07
N PHE A 604 -10.54 11.23 7.00
CA PHE A 604 -9.99 10.87 5.70
C PHE A 604 -9.29 12.03 4.97
N GLU A 605 -9.95 13.19 4.82
CA GLU A 605 -9.40 14.31 4.03
C GLU A 605 -8.36 15.18 4.75
N GLN A 606 -8.34 15.23 6.10
CA GLN A 606 -7.43 16.11 6.86
C GLN A 606 -6.43 15.31 7.70
N VAL A 607 -6.91 14.34 8.48
CA VAL A 607 -6.11 13.70 9.53
C VAL A 607 -5.17 12.63 8.99
N ILE A 608 -5.67 11.61 8.26
CA ILE A 608 -4.83 10.46 7.87
C ILE A 608 -3.67 10.88 6.96
N GLY A 609 -3.90 11.78 6.01
CA GLY A 609 -2.82 12.29 5.13
C GLY A 609 -1.71 12.97 5.93
N ALA A 610 -2.07 13.78 6.94
CA ALA A 610 -1.11 14.41 7.84
C ALA A 610 -0.38 13.38 8.72
N LEU A 611 -1.08 12.35 9.23
CA LEU A 611 -0.50 11.30 10.07
C LEU A 611 0.44 10.35 9.30
N LEU A 612 0.07 9.95 8.08
CA LEU A 612 0.94 9.11 7.23
C LEU A 612 2.21 9.87 6.80
N GLY A 613 2.08 11.17 6.52
CA GLY A 613 3.23 12.04 6.27
C GLY A 613 4.12 12.22 7.50
N PHE A 614 3.53 12.40 8.69
CA PHE A 614 4.28 12.52 9.93
C PHE A 614 5.01 11.23 10.33
N GLN A 615 4.32 10.08 10.28
CA GLN A 615 4.84 8.80 10.78
C GLN A 615 5.79 8.09 9.80
N TYR A 616 5.52 8.19 8.49
CA TYR A 616 6.23 7.41 7.46
C TYR A 616 6.89 8.26 6.36
N GLY A 617 6.72 9.58 6.38
CA GLY A 617 7.18 10.48 5.30
C GLY A 617 6.35 10.39 4.01
N GLY A 618 5.18 9.74 4.04
CA GLY A 618 4.33 9.57 2.87
C GLY A 618 3.68 10.87 2.38
N SER A 619 3.44 10.96 1.08
CA SER A 619 2.78 12.10 0.45
C SER A 619 1.99 11.68 -0.79
N ALA A 620 1.15 12.60 -1.31
CA ALA A 620 0.40 12.40 -2.56
C ALA A 620 1.29 12.36 -3.82
N TYR A 621 2.51 12.89 -3.74
CA TYR A 621 3.48 12.93 -4.84
C TYR A 621 4.83 12.39 -4.35
N THR A 622 5.44 11.51 -5.14
CA THR A 622 6.76 10.91 -4.85
C THR A 622 7.75 11.32 -5.93
N THR A 623 8.96 11.71 -5.53
CA THR A 623 10.09 11.94 -6.44
C THR A 623 11.08 10.78 -6.30
N GLN A 624 11.32 10.03 -7.38
CA GLN A 624 12.31 8.94 -7.41
C GLN A 624 12.77 8.64 -8.85
N PRO A 625 13.90 7.93 -9.04
CA PRO A 625 14.37 7.52 -10.37
C PRO A 625 13.35 6.74 -11.19
N VAL A 626 13.38 6.89 -12.52
CA VAL A 626 12.57 6.08 -13.45
C VAL A 626 12.82 4.59 -13.27
N SER A 627 14.06 4.15 -13.02
CA SER A 627 14.36 2.74 -12.71
C SER A 627 13.67 2.24 -11.43
N ASN A 628 13.46 3.09 -10.42
CA ASN A 628 12.71 2.70 -9.21
C ASN A 628 11.22 2.54 -9.54
N TRP A 629 10.63 3.51 -10.26
CA TRP A 629 9.25 3.43 -10.72
C TRP A 629 9.01 2.17 -11.58
N LEU A 630 9.89 1.90 -12.55
CA LEU A 630 9.77 0.77 -13.45
C LEU A 630 10.00 -0.58 -12.75
N TYR A 631 11.06 -0.71 -11.95
CA TYR A 631 11.60 -2.01 -11.54
C TYR A 631 11.70 -2.23 -10.03
N GLY A 632 11.12 -1.37 -9.20
CA GLY A 632 11.02 -1.61 -7.77
C GLY A 632 11.37 -0.41 -6.90
N TRP A 633 10.45 -0.05 -6.02
CA TRP A 633 10.75 0.70 -4.80
C TRP A 633 10.07 0.04 -3.60
N ARG A 634 10.61 0.28 -2.39
CA ARG A 634 9.99 -0.15 -1.15
C ARG A 634 9.19 0.98 -0.53
N ASP A 635 7.92 0.75 -0.27
CA ASP A 635 7.01 1.64 0.43
C ASP A 635 6.89 1.24 1.92
N PRO A 636 7.25 2.12 2.87
CA PRO A 636 7.22 1.81 4.29
C PRO A 636 5.80 1.72 4.86
N ILE A 637 4.81 2.38 4.26
CA ILE A 637 3.41 2.36 4.72
C ILE A 637 2.80 1.01 4.38
N VAL A 638 3.04 0.46 3.18
CA VAL A 638 2.56 -0.88 2.83
C VAL A 638 3.23 -1.93 3.72
N ALA A 639 4.54 -1.83 3.97
CA ALA A 639 5.25 -2.78 4.84
C ALA A 639 4.71 -2.82 6.28
N ASP A 640 4.29 -1.68 6.84
CA ASP A 640 3.83 -1.58 8.23
C ASP A 640 2.30 -1.72 8.37
N VAL A 641 1.52 -1.00 7.55
CA VAL A 641 0.05 -0.94 7.67
C VAL A 641 -0.65 -2.15 7.05
N VAL A 642 -0.07 -2.77 6.00
CA VAL A 642 -0.66 -3.96 5.34
C VAL A 642 0.00 -5.25 5.83
N TYR A 643 1.33 -5.27 5.94
CA TYR A 643 2.08 -6.50 6.31
C TYR A 643 2.53 -6.57 7.78
N GLY A 644 2.36 -5.49 8.57
CA GLY A 644 2.62 -5.50 10.02
C GLY A 644 4.09 -5.60 10.44
N ASP A 645 5.04 -5.45 9.52
CA ASP A 645 6.49 -5.51 9.83
C ASP A 645 7.32 -4.66 8.87
N ILE A 646 7.46 -3.37 9.19
CA ILE A 646 8.37 -2.45 8.49
C ILE A 646 9.85 -2.91 8.51
N SER A 647 10.25 -3.83 9.40
CA SER A 647 11.63 -4.36 9.46
C SER A 647 11.90 -5.52 8.51
N ASN A 648 10.86 -6.18 8.01
CA ASN A 648 10.98 -7.27 7.04
C ASN A 648 11.25 -6.71 5.63
N MET A 649 12.45 -6.94 5.10
CA MET A 649 12.87 -6.44 3.79
C MET A 649 12.19 -7.15 2.61
N ASN A 650 11.45 -8.24 2.85
CA ASN A 650 10.76 -9.00 1.80
C ASN A 650 9.33 -8.49 1.52
N VAL A 651 8.83 -7.48 2.24
CA VAL A 651 7.46 -6.96 2.13
C VAL A 651 7.41 -5.45 1.88
N GLY A 652 6.28 -5.01 1.32
CA GLY A 652 5.98 -3.60 1.06
C GLY A 652 6.74 -3.02 -0.13
N TRP A 653 6.85 -3.75 -1.24
CA TRP A 653 7.49 -3.27 -2.46
C TRP A 653 6.50 -3.20 -3.64
N VAL A 654 6.77 -2.31 -4.61
CA VAL A 654 5.92 -2.07 -5.79
C VAL A 654 6.79 -1.72 -7.02
N SER A 655 6.32 -2.03 -8.24
CA SER A 655 7.00 -1.80 -9.53
C SER A 655 5.99 -1.66 -10.68
N LEU A 656 6.26 -0.86 -11.71
CA LEU A 656 5.40 -0.79 -12.92
C LEU A 656 5.50 -2.05 -13.81
N GLU A 657 6.71 -2.61 -13.96
CA GLU A 657 7.04 -3.77 -14.80
C GLU A 657 7.56 -4.94 -13.94
N THR A 658 7.23 -6.17 -14.35
CA THR A 658 7.69 -7.41 -13.70
C THR A 658 9.11 -7.77 -14.17
N ASN A 659 10.12 -7.00 -13.77
CA ASN A 659 11.54 -7.32 -13.99
C ASN A 659 12.01 -8.42 -13.03
N GLU A 660 12.96 -9.24 -13.47
CA GLU A 660 13.58 -10.32 -12.71
C GLU A 660 14.39 -9.94 -11.45
N THR A 661 14.27 -8.74 -10.90
CA THR A 661 14.70 -8.37 -9.53
C THR A 661 14.10 -7.02 -9.17
N TYR A 662 13.72 -6.82 -7.90
CA TYR A 662 13.50 -5.46 -7.43
C TYR A 662 14.81 -4.68 -7.42
N PHE A 663 14.77 -3.53 -8.08
CA PHE A 663 15.91 -2.67 -8.26
C PHE A 663 16.48 -2.23 -6.90
N GLY A 664 17.73 -2.60 -6.63
CA GLY A 664 18.39 -2.32 -5.35
C GLY A 664 17.94 -3.17 -4.15
N SER A 665 17.21 -4.27 -4.35
CA SER A 665 16.63 -5.09 -3.26
C SER A 665 17.53 -6.14 -2.60
N ASP A 666 18.75 -6.36 -3.10
CA ASP A 666 19.61 -7.51 -2.73
C ASP A 666 18.94 -8.90 -2.96
N SER A 667 18.16 -9.03 -4.04
CA SER A 667 17.49 -10.27 -4.52
C SER A 667 16.28 -10.77 -3.70
N VAL A 668 15.25 -9.92 -3.63
CA VAL A 668 13.86 -10.21 -3.18
C VAL A 668 13.03 -10.67 -4.41
N SER A 669 11.90 -11.42 -4.31
CA SER A 669 11.28 -12.28 -5.39
C SER A 669 9.77 -12.01 -5.75
N THR A 670 9.30 -11.77 -7.02
CA THR A 670 7.92 -11.24 -7.38
C THR A 670 6.84 -12.31 -7.23
N GLY A 671 7.08 -13.31 -6.38
CA GLY A 671 6.40 -14.58 -6.48
C GLY A 671 6.65 -15.13 -7.87
N ASP A 672 5.57 -15.19 -8.64
CA ASP A 672 5.38 -16.32 -9.51
C ASP A 672 5.29 -15.96 -10.97
N PHE A 673 6.19 -16.56 -11.74
CA PHE A 673 6.27 -16.38 -13.18
C PHE A 673 4.92 -16.73 -13.83
N SER A 674 4.55 -15.97 -14.86
CA SER A 674 3.31 -16.23 -15.59
C SER A 674 3.43 -17.54 -16.37
N VAL A 675 2.42 -18.40 -16.26
CA VAL A 675 2.32 -19.65 -17.01
C VAL A 675 1.24 -19.53 -18.07
N TYR A 676 1.59 -19.93 -19.29
CA TYR A 676 0.72 -19.91 -20.44
C TYR A 676 0.53 -21.33 -20.98
N VAL A 677 -0.71 -21.66 -21.35
CA VAL A 677 -1.02 -22.84 -22.17
C VAL A 677 -1.47 -22.35 -23.53
N MET A 678 -0.81 -22.80 -24.60
CA MET A 678 -1.16 -22.49 -25.99
C MET A 678 -1.46 -23.76 -26.78
N SER A 679 -2.33 -23.64 -27.78
CA SER A 679 -2.66 -24.73 -28.70
C SER A 679 -1.54 -24.95 -29.72
N THR A 680 -1.21 -26.21 -29.99
CA THR A 680 -0.20 -26.64 -30.97
C THR A 680 -0.79 -27.47 -32.11
N GLY A 681 -2.12 -27.57 -32.23
CA GLY A 681 -2.73 -28.37 -33.31
C GLY A 681 -4.15 -27.96 -33.72
N GLY A 682 -4.43 -28.12 -35.02
CA GLY A 682 -5.75 -27.89 -35.62
C GLY A 682 -6.06 -26.42 -35.92
N ASP A 683 -7.35 -26.09 -36.03
CA ASP A 683 -7.84 -24.74 -36.41
C ASP A 683 -7.62 -23.67 -35.31
N THR A 684 -6.66 -23.84 -34.39
CA THR A 684 -6.37 -22.92 -33.26
C THR A 684 -4.87 -22.81 -32.92
N ILE A 685 -3.95 -23.29 -33.76
CA ILE A 685 -2.49 -23.26 -33.49
C ILE A 685 -2.03 -21.85 -33.07
N GLY A 686 -1.21 -21.80 -32.03
CA GLY A 686 -0.71 -20.57 -31.39
C GLY A 686 -1.69 -19.90 -30.43
N GLN A 687 -3.00 -20.16 -30.49
CA GLN A 687 -3.96 -19.44 -29.65
C GLN A 687 -3.86 -19.84 -28.18
N SER A 688 -4.09 -18.87 -27.28
CA SER A 688 -4.09 -19.11 -25.84
C SER A 688 -5.28 -19.99 -25.44
N VAL A 689 -5.02 -20.96 -24.56
CA VAL A 689 -6.00 -21.90 -24.00
C VAL A 689 -6.33 -21.50 -22.56
N SER A 690 -5.29 -21.30 -21.73
CA SER A 690 -5.42 -20.86 -20.35
C SER A 690 -4.16 -20.12 -19.86
N GLN A 691 -4.30 -19.39 -18.76
CA GLN A 691 -3.22 -18.62 -18.11
C GLN A 691 -3.25 -18.85 -16.60
N GLY A 692 -2.09 -18.82 -15.96
CA GLY A 692 -1.91 -19.08 -14.53
C GLY A 692 -0.48 -18.73 -14.07
N TYR A 693 0.03 -19.42 -13.04
CA TYR A 693 1.28 -19.10 -12.37
C TYR A 693 2.07 -20.36 -11.97
N ILE A 694 3.34 -20.21 -11.57
CA ILE A 694 4.20 -21.28 -11.04
C ILE A 694 4.99 -20.76 -9.84
N ASN A 695 5.06 -21.52 -8.73
CA ASN A 695 5.84 -21.12 -7.55
C ASN A 695 7.34 -21.04 -7.90
N SER A 696 7.82 -19.85 -8.28
CA SER A 696 9.19 -19.64 -8.78
C SER A 696 10.15 -19.07 -7.75
N ASP A 697 9.63 -18.45 -6.69
CA ASP A 697 10.43 -17.96 -5.58
C ASP A 697 10.84 -19.06 -4.57
N GLY A 698 10.05 -20.13 -4.48
CA GLY A 698 10.28 -21.24 -3.55
C GLY A 698 9.93 -20.91 -2.10
N ASP A 699 9.05 -19.95 -1.84
CA ASP A 699 8.61 -19.57 -0.48
C ASP A 699 7.85 -20.69 0.26
N GLY A 700 7.19 -21.58 -0.49
CA GLY A 700 6.39 -22.71 -0.03
C GLY A 700 4.88 -22.48 -0.02
N LEU A 701 4.39 -21.35 -0.56
CA LEU A 701 2.98 -20.98 -0.63
C LEU A 701 2.59 -20.64 -2.07
N CYS A 702 1.41 -21.10 -2.48
CA CYS A 702 0.81 -20.68 -3.72
C CYS A 702 -0.31 -19.70 -3.39
N ASP A 703 -0.20 -18.55 -4.04
CA ASP A 703 -1.03 -17.36 -3.95
C ASP A 703 -2.53 -17.69 -3.86
N PHE A 704 -2.99 -18.64 -4.69
CA PHE A 704 -4.26 -19.34 -4.54
C PHE A 704 -4.22 -20.76 -5.14
N LYS A 705 -5.06 -21.67 -4.66
CA LYS A 705 -5.38 -22.94 -5.33
C LYS A 705 -6.90 -23.13 -5.40
N MET A 706 -7.37 -23.76 -6.48
CA MET A 706 -8.79 -24.07 -6.65
C MET A 706 -9.15 -25.37 -5.91
N ASP A 707 -10.22 -25.34 -5.12
CA ASP A 707 -10.77 -26.53 -4.50
C ASP A 707 -11.53 -27.41 -5.50
N ALA A 708 -12.01 -28.58 -5.05
CA ALA A 708 -12.77 -29.51 -5.89
C ALA A 708 -14.22 -29.05 -6.20
N GLY A 709 -14.65 -27.89 -5.69
CA GLY A 709 -15.90 -27.20 -6.03
C GLY A 709 -15.71 -26.07 -7.04
N GLY A 710 -14.51 -25.52 -7.18
CA GLY A 710 -14.17 -24.36 -8.01
C GLY A 710 -13.94 -23.06 -7.23
N ASN A 711 -13.91 -23.12 -5.89
CA ASN A 711 -13.64 -21.98 -5.01
C ASN A 711 -12.13 -21.77 -4.87
N ALA A 712 -11.65 -20.53 -4.72
CA ALA A 712 -10.25 -20.25 -4.40
C ALA A 712 -9.98 -20.36 -2.89
N GLU A 713 -8.97 -21.14 -2.51
CA GLU A 713 -8.32 -21.11 -1.19
C GLU A 713 -7.00 -20.34 -1.36
N TYR A 714 -6.71 -19.37 -0.48
CA TYR A 714 -5.58 -18.44 -0.60
C TYR A 714 -4.41 -18.80 0.32
N ASN A 715 -3.17 -18.48 -0.09
CA ASN A 715 -1.94 -18.77 0.66
C ASN A 715 -1.79 -20.26 1.04
N VAL A 716 -1.90 -21.14 0.05
CA VAL A 716 -1.97 -22.61 0.26
C VAL A 716 -0.59 -23.24 0.10
N GLU A 717 -0.19 -24.14 1.01
CA GLU A 717 1.09 -24.89 0.90
C GLU A 717 1.30 -25.48 -0.50
N CYS A 718 2.47 -25.21 -1.09
CA CYS A 718 2.86 -25.74 -2.39
C CYS A 718 4.35 -26.00 -2.52
N GLU A 719 4.71 -26.89 -3.46
CA GLU A 719 6.11 -27.25 -3.70
C GLU A 719 6.74 -26.26 -4.69
N ALA A 720 8.03 -25.97 -4.55
CA ALA A 720 8.74 -25.09 -5.48
C ALA A 720 8.67 -25.65 -6.92
N ASN A 721 8.27 -24.79 -7.86
CA ASN A 721 7.92 -25.08 -9.26
C ASN A 721 6.59 -25.83 -9.45
N GLU A 722 5.66 -25.80 -8.49
CA GLU A 722 4.27 -26.25 -8.70
C GLU A 722 3.48 -25.21 -9.52
N THR A 723 2.93 -25.63 -10.66
CA THR A 723 2.02 -24.81 -11.48
C THR A 723 0.62 -24.76 -10.88
N TYR A 724 0.04 -23.56 -10.78
CA TYR A 724 -1.29 -23.35 -10.20
C TYR A 724 -2.09 -22.27 -10.96
N GLY A 725 -3.33 -22.05 -10.53
CA GLY A 725 -4.16 -20.93 -10.98
C GLY A 725 -4.69 -20.97 -12.43
N LEU A 726 -4.33 -21.99 -13.22
CA LEU A 726 -4.70 -22.11 -14.64
C LEU A 726 -6.21 -21.93 -14.89
N THR A 727 -6.56 -20.91 -15.69
CA THR A 727 -7.94 -20.48 -15.97
C THR A 727 -8.12 -20.10 -17.45
N GLU A 728 -9.33 -20.28 -17.99
CA GLU A 728 -9.70 -19.81 -19.36
C GLU A 728 -9.97 -18.29 -19.42
N HIS A 729 -9.82 -17.60 -18.29
CA HIS A 729 -9.95 -16.14 -18.14
C HIS A 729 -8.60 -15.47 -17.88
N LEU A 730 -8.56 -14.14 -17.94
CA LEU A 730 -7.51 -13.35 -17.32
C LEU A 730 -7.43 -13.72 -15.82
N PRO A 731 -6.26 -14.09 -15.24
CA PRO A 731 -6.21 -14.59 -13.86
C PRO A 731 -6.87 -13.67 -12.83
N TRP A 732 -6.58 -12.36 -12.89
CA TRP A 732 -7.19 -11.34 -12.04
C TRP A 732 -8.69 -11.07 -12.31
N ARG A 733 -9.24 -11.51 -13.46
CA ARG A 733 -10.69 -11.47 -13.76
C ARG A 733 -11.33 -12.85 -13.89
N ALA A 734 -10.70 -13.88 -13.30
CA ALA A 734 -11.32 -15.18 -13.20
C ALA A 734 -12.46 -15.14 -12.18
N PRO A 735 -13.47 -16.04 -12.27
CA PRO A 735 -14.68 -15.98 -11.46
C PRO A 735 -14.48 -15.88 -9.95
N HIS A 736 -13.38 -16.42 -9.40
CA HIS A 736 -13.05 -16.33 -7.98
C HIS A 736 -12.72 -14.91 -7.51
N ASN A 737 -12.12 -14.06 -8.36
CA ASN A 737 -11.85 -12.65 -8.04
C ASN A 737 -13.11 -11.78 -8.21
N GLU A 738 -13.99 -12.15 -9.14
CA GLU A 738 -15.34 -11.58 -9.23
C GLU A 738 -16.17 -11.91 -7.97
N GLU A 739 -16.06 -13.13 -7.44
CA GLU A 739 -16.70 -13.55 -6.19
C GLU A 739 -16.07 -12.88 -4.95
N ALA A 740 -14.74 -12.78 -4.87
CA ALA A 740 -14.03 -12.10 -3.77
C ALA A 740 -14.22 -10.57 -3.74
N THR A 741 -14.79 -10.00 -4.80
CA THR A 741 -15.23 -8.59 -4.89
C THR A 741 -16.76 -8.46 -4.88
N TYR A 742 -17.49 -9.49 -4.43
CA TYR A 742 -18.95 -9.52 -4.31
C TYR A 742 -19.74 -9.30 -5.63
N GLY A 743 -19.10 -9.53 -6.78
CA GLY A 743 -19.68 -9.34 -8.11
C GLY A 743 -19.59 -7.91 -8.66
N LEU A 744 -18.68 -7.10 -8.11
CA LEU A 744 -18.49 -5.70 -8.48
C LEU A 744 -17.37 -5.48 -9.51
N LEU A 745 -16.47 -6.45 -9.71
CA LEU A 745 -15.24 -6.29 -10.49
C LEU A 745 -15.52 -5.98 -11.96
N SER A 746 -16.42 -6.71 -12.61
CA SER A 746 -16.71 -6.50 -14.04
C SER A 746 -17.41 -5.16 -14.30
N ASP A 747 -18.27 -4.70 -13.40
CA ASP A 747 -18.92 -3.39 -13.49
C ASP A 747 -17.93 -2.26 -13.17
N HIS A 748 -17.00 -2.45 -12.21
CA HIS A 748 -15.94 -1.49 -11.88
C HIS A 748 -14.89 -1.35 -12.99
N VAL A 749 -14.56 -2.44 -13.70
CA VAL A 749 -13.65 -2.42 -14.87
C VAL A 749 -14.29 -1.70 -16.06
N GLY A 750 -15.62 -1.77 -16.18
CA GLY A 750 -16.41 -1.16 -17.27
C GLY A 750 -16.77 -2.11 -18.42
N ASN A 751 -16.34 -3.38 -18.39
CA ASN A 751 -16.66 -4.38 -19.41
C ASN A 751 -16.67 -5.81 -18.85
N ALA A 752 -17.28 -6.77 -19.55
CA ALA A 752 -17.34 -8.19 -19.13
C ALA A 752 -16.38 -9.16 -19.89
N ASN A 753 -15.40 -8.63 -20.65
CA ASN A 753 -14.52 -9.40 -21.54
C ASN A 753 -13.34 -10.04 -20.79
N THR A 754 -13.61 -11.17 -20.12
CA THR A 754 -12.61 -11.87 -19.27
C THR A 754 -11.86 -13.01 -19.95
N VAL A 755 -12.44 -13.68 -20.96
CA VAL A 755 -11.96 -14.97 -21.50
C VAL A 755 -10.70 -14.82 -22.36
N VAL A 756 -9.59 -15.47 -21.98
CA VAL A 756 -8.35 -15.57 -22.79
C VAL A 756 -8.39 -16.69 -23.82
N ALA A 757 -9.22 -17.72 -23.62
CA ALA A 757 -9.33 -18.84 -24.55
C ALA A 757 -9.70 -18.36 -25.97
N GLY A 758 -8.93 -18.82 -26.97
CA GLY A 758 -9.08 -18.41 -28.37
C GLY A 758 -8.67 -16.96 -28.64
N ALA A 759 -8.00 -16.29 -27.72
CA ALA A 759 -7.32 -15.03 -27.97
C ALA A 759 -5.91 -15.27 -28.53
N ILE A 760 -5.54 -14.42 -29.47
CA ILE A 760 -4.17 -14.13 -29.90
C ILE A 760 -3.62 -13.09 -28.90
N GLY A 761 -2.31 -12.85 -28.82
CA GLY A 761 -1.76 -12.01 -27.76
C GLY A 761 -1.73 -12.68 -26.38
N GLY A 762 -1.18 -11.95 -25.40
CA GLY A 762 -0.17 -12.57 -24.53
C GLY A 762 1.06 -12.96 -25.36
N LYS A 763 2.20 -13.25 -24.74
CA LYS A 763 3.41 -13.65 -25.50
C LYS A 763 3.38 -15.14 -25.86
N SER A 764 2.28 -15.57 -26.48
CA SER A 764 1.98 -16.99 -26.79
C SER A 764 1.56 -17.23 -28.24
N ALA A 765 1.15 -16.20 -28.98
CA ALA A 765 0.31 -16.39 -30.15
C ALA A 765 0.71 -15.50 -31.34
N PRO A 766 1.44 -16.03 -32.33
CA PRO A 766 1.87 -15.26 -33.50
C PRO A 766 0.95 -15.40 -34.73
N LEU A 767 -0.09 -16.25 -34.68
CA LEU A 767 -0.87 -16.67 -35.85
C LEU A 767 -2.35 -16.27 -35.77
N VAL A 768 -2.84 -15.67 -36.87
CA VAL A 768 -4.24 -15.36 -37.11
C VAL A 768 -4.84 -16.36 -38.11
N ASN A 769 -5.80 -17.18 -37.66
CA ASN A 769 -6.46 -18.22 -38.48
C ASN A 769 -7.03 -17.74 -39.82
N ASP A 770 -7.49 -16.49 -39.88
CA ASP A 770 -7.99 -15.83 -41.08
C ASP A 770 -7.64 -14.34 -40.99
N ALA A 771 -6.58 -13.94 -41.70
CA ALA A 771 -6.16 -12.53 -41.81
C ALA A 771 -7.24 -11.62 -42.44
N SER A 772 -8.34 -12.15 -42.99
CA SER A 772 -9.47 -11.35 -43.50
C SER A 772 -10.58 -11.12 -42.47
N SER A 773 -10.46 -11.67 -41.25
CA SER A 773 -11.50 -11.63 -40.20
C SER A 773 -11.01 -10.96 -38.91
N PRO A 774 -11.91 -10.31 -38.14
CA PRO A 774 -11.64 -9.89 -36.76
C PRO A 774 -11.11 -11.03 -35.89
N PHE A 775 -10.17 -10.72 -35.01
CA PHE A 775 -9.62 -11.66 -34.03
C PHE A 775 -9.53 -11.03 -32.64
N ARG A 776 -9.57 -11.85 -31.59
CA ARG A 776 -9.44 -11.38 -30.20
C ARG A 776 -7.96 -11.24 -29.85
N LEU A 777 -7.55 -10.06 -29.37
CA LEU A 777 -6.21 -9.82 -28.85
C LEU A 777 -6.25 -9.64 -27.32
N ASN A 778 -5.45 -10.44 -26.62
CA ASN A 778 -5.13 -10.26 -25.22
C ASN A 778 -3.99 -9.26 -25.09
N ALA A 779 -4.31 -8.03 -24.65
CA ALA A 779 -3.36 -6.94 -24.45
C ALA A 779 -2.54 -7.15 -23.15
N VAL A 780 -1.67 -8.16 -23.11
CA VAL A 780 -0.80 -8.50 -21.95
C VAL A 780 -1.59 -8.62 -20.64
N GLY A 781 -2.68 -9.36 -20.73
CA GLY A 781 -3.56 -9.63 -19.60
C GLY A 781 -4.35 -8.42 -19.11
N TYR A 782 -4.41 -7.29 -19.83
CA TYR A 782 -5.16 -6.09 -19.41
C TYR A 782 -6.60 -6.09 -19.88
N ALA A 783 -6.76 -6.33 -21.18
CA ALA A 783 -8.02 -6.28 -21.86
C ALA A 783 -8.02 -7.38 -22.93
N ILE A 784 -9.19 -7.96 -23.17
CA ILE A 784 -9.40 -8.77 -24.37
C ILE A 784 -10.25 -7.95 -25.33
N ALA A 785 -9.61 -7.36 -26.33
CA ALA A 785 -10.27 -6.59 -27.37
C ALA A 785 -10.40 -7.39 -28.66
N GLU A 786 -11.22 -6.90 -29.59
CA GLU A 786 -11.42 -7.49 -30.92
C GLU A 786 -10.84 -6.55 -31.97
N SER A 787 -10.01 -7.08 -32.89
CA SER A 787 -9.34 -6.29 -33.91
C SER A 787 -10.29 -5.93 -35.05
N THR A 788 -10.20 -4.70 -35.57
CA THR A 788 -11.01 -4.25 -36.71
C THR A 788 -10.20 -4.33 -38.00
N VAL A 789 -10.77 -4.94 -39.04
CA VAL A 789 -10.14 -5.07 -40.35
C VAL A 789 -10.22 -3.74 -41.10
N VAL A 790 -9.08 -3.10 -41.36
CA VAL A 790 -8.97 -1.84 -42.10
C VAL A 790 -8.95 -2.10 -43.61
N GLY A 791 -8.16 -3.09 -44.05
CA GLY A 791 -8.14 -3.60 -45.43
C GLY A 791 -6.77 -4.04 -45.94
N ASP A 792 -6.72 -4.42 -47.22
CA ASP A 792 -5.50 -4.87 -47.91
C ASP A 792 -4.41 -3.79 -47.96
N VAL A 793 -3.19 -4.15 -47.54
CA VAL A 793 -1.99 -3.31 -47.62
C VAL A 793 -0.82 -4.10 -48.20
N THR A 794 0.02 -3.46 -49.03
CA THR A 794 1.25 -4.07 -49.55
C THR A 794 2.46 -3.47 -48.84
N PHE A 795 2.75 -3.95 -47.64
CA PHE A 795 3.91 -3.52 -46.87
C PHE A 795 5.16 -4.33 -47.24
N LYS A 796 6.30 -3.65 -47.42
CA LYS A 796 7.56 -4.19 -47.99
C LYS A 796 7.34 -5.23 -49.10
N GLY A 797 6.39 -4.99 -50.01
CA GLY A 797 6.15 -5.87 -51.18
C GLY A 797 5.55 -7.25 -50.89
N ILE A 798 5.09 -7.50 -49.66
CA ILE A 798 4.30 -8.67 -49.25
C ILE A 798 2.83 -8.23 -49.21
N GLU A 799 1.87 -9.10 -49.54
CA GLU A 799 0.44 -8.79 -49.36
C GLU A 799 -0.01 -9.11 -47.93
N MET A 800 -0.51 -8.08 -47.24
CA MET A 800 -0.97 -8.16 -45.86
C MET A 800 -2.39 -7.59 -45.74
N VAL A 801 -3.03 -7.83 -44.61
CA VAL A 801 -4.23 -7.12 -44.16
C VAL A 801 -3.84 -6.26 -42.96
N GLU A 802 -4.26 -5.00 -42.98
CA GLU A 802 -4.07 -4.06 -41.87
C GLU A 802 -5.24 -4.19 -40.88
N HIS A 803 -4.91 -4.43 -39.61
CA HIS A 803 -5.84 -4.47 -38.50
C HIS A 803 -5.54 -3.32 -37.54
N HIS A 804 -6.58 -2.66 -37.07
CA HIS A 804 -6.50 -1.61 -36.05
C HIS A 804 -7.35 -2.00 -34.84
N LEU A 805 -6.82 -1.78 -33.65
CA LEU A 805 -7.45 -2.07 -32.38
C LEU A 805 -7.23 -0.87 -31.46
N ALA A 806 -8.32 -0.29 -30.98
CA ALA A 806 -8.31 0.77 -29.98
C ALA A 806 -9.04 0.29 -28.72
N LEU A 807 -8.41 0.47 -27.56
CA LEU A 807 -9.05 0.32 -26.24
C LEU A 807 -9.57 1.68 -25.77
N ASP A 808 -10.89 1.79 -25.61
CA ASP A 808 -11.51 2.95 -24.94
C ASP A 808 -11.17 2.88 -23.44
N PRO A 809 -10.45 3.87 -22.88
CA PRO A 809 -10.09 3.84 -21.46
C PRO A 809 -11.31 3.84 -20.54
N ALA A 810 -12.47 4.36 -20.96
CA ALA A 810 -13.69 4.39 -20.15
C ALA A 810 -14.26 2.98 -19.87
N GLU A 811 -14.01 2.00 -20.74
CA GLU A 811 -14.40 0.60 -20.54
C GLU A 811 -13.25 -0.25 -19.97
N HIS A 812 -12.12 0.35 -19.60
CA HIS A 812 -10.89 -0.35 -19.19
C HIS A 812 -10.24 0.30 -17.96
N GLN A 813 -10.99 0.41 -16.86
CA GLN A 813 -10.43 0.72 -15.55
C GLN A 813 -9.59 -0.47 -15.08
N ILE A 814 -8.29 -0.24 -14.84
CA ILE A 814 -7.36 -1.33 -14.52
C ILE A 814 -7.09 -1.50 -13.03
N GLN A 815 -7.62 -0.58 -12.19
CA GLN A 815 -7.41 -0.51 -10.73
C GLN A 815 -7.29 -1.89 -10.06
N ALA A 816 -8.31 -2.74 -10.20
CA ALA A 816 -8.36 -4.06 -9.57
C ALA A 816 -7.25 -5.03 -10.01
N LYS A 817 -6.80 -4.98 -11.27
CA LYS A 817 -5.62 -5.75 -11.72
C LYS A 817 -4.38 -5.32 -10.95
N LEU A 818 -4.29 -4.02 -10.68
CA LEU A 818 -3.16 -3.45 -9.99
C LEU A 818 -3.27 -3.78 -8.50
N ILE A 819 -4.31 -3.29 -7.79
CA ILE A 819 -4.42 -3.46 -6.33
C ILE A 819 -4.25 -4.94 -5.94
N GLY A 820 -4.86 -5.85 -6.70
CA GLY A 820 -4.63 -7.30 -6.62
C GLY A 820 -4.82 -7.90 -5.22
N SER A 821 -5.57 -7.24 -4.34
CA SER A 821 -5.76 -7.65 -2.95
C SER A 821 -6.71 -8.85 -2.82
N ARG A 822 -7.44 -9.16 -3.90
CA ARG A 822 -8.47 -10.21 -4.00
C ARG A 822 -9.56 -9.99 -2.96
N THR A 823 -9.95 -8.72 -2.80
CA THR A 823 -10.96 -8.24 -1.86
C THR A 823 -11.63 -6.98 -2.41
N TYR A 824 -12.69 -6.48 -1.76
CA TYR A 824 -13.40 -5.27 -2.17
C TYR A 824 -12.53 -4.00 -2.34
N VAL A 825 -11.30 -3.98 -1.81
CA VAL A 825 -10.36 -2.85 -2.01
C VAL A 825 -9.99 -2.70 -3.49
N ASP A 826 -9.95 -3.81 -4.24
CA ASP A 826 -9.72 -3.82 -5.70
C ASP A 826 -10.73 -2.97 -6.48
N VAL A 827 -11.98 -2.92 -6.00
CA VAL A 827 -13.12 -2.24 -6.63
C VAL A 827 -13.51 -0.94 -5.93
N LEU A 828 -12.68 -0.42 -5.02
CA LEU A 828 -13.01 0.76 -4.24
C LEU A 828 -12.95 2.04 -5.09
N PRO A 829 -14.00 2.89 -5.12
CA PRO A 829 -14.04 4.09 -5.97
C PRO A 829 -12.89 5.08 -5.73
N GLY A 830 -11.99 5.21 -6.71
CA GLY A 830 -10.87 6.16 -6.67
C GLY A 830 -9.71 5.79 -5.73
N ALA A 831 -9.55 4.50 -5.38
CA ALA A 831 -8.38 4.01 -4.66
C ALA A 831 -7.09 4.15 -5.50
N LEU A 832 -7.17 3.74 -6.78
CA LEU A 832 -6.22 4.11 -7.83
C LEU A 832 -6.98 4.21 -9.17
N PRO A 833 -7.52 5.39 -9.51
CA PRO A 833 -8.34 5.58 -10.71
C PRO A 833 -7.46 5.70 -11.96
N VAL A 834 -6.82 4.58 -12.33
CA VAL A 834 -6.03 4.44 -13.56
C VAL A 834 -6.81 3.64 -14.60
N TYR A 835 -6.84 4.20 -15.80
CA TYR A 835 -7.54 3.69 -16.97
C TYR A 835 -6.54 3.39 -18.09
N PHE A 836 -6.77 2.29 -18.81
CA PHE A 836 -5.86 1.84 -19.86
C PHE A 836 -6.40 2.12 -21.26
N SER A 837 -5.62 2.87 -22.03
CA SER A 837 -5.82 3.04 -23.47
C SER A 837 -4.65 2.40 -24.22
N ALA A 838 -4.95 1.76 -25.35
CA ALA A 838 -3.97 1.34 -26.33
C ALA A 838 -4.51 1.60 -27.74
N ASP A 839 -3.67 2.14 -28.61
CA ASP A 839 -3.84 2.12 -30.06
C ASP A 839 -2.80 1.14 -30.63
N ILE A 840 -3.27 0.16 -31.40
CA ILE A 840 -2.47 -0.90 -31.98
C ILE A 840 -2.78 -0.98 -33.47
N THR A 841 -1.75 -0.82 -34.30
CA THR A 841 -1.82 -1.11 -35.74
C THR A 841 -0.95 -2.33 -36.05
N MET A 842 -1.60 -3.42 -36.48
CA MET A 842 -0.96 -4.67 -36.89
C MET A 842 -1.08 -4.86 -38.40
N ARG A 843 -0.08 -5.48 -39.04
CA ARG A 843 -0.25 -6.02 -40.40
C ARG A 843 0.03 -7.52 -40.41
N VAL A 844 -0.96 -8.26 -40.92
CA VAL A 844 -1.02 -9.72 -40.89
C VAL A 844 -0.84 -10.24 -42.30
N GLU A 845 0.06 -11.18 -42.53
CA GLU A 845 0.29 -11.77 -43.85
C GLU A 845 -0.90 -12.66 -44.26
N LYS A 846 -1.33 -12.57 -45.52
CA LYS A 846 -2.60 -13.13 -46.01
C LYS A 846 -2.67 -14.66 -46.07
N VAL A 847 -1.52 -15.33 -45.98
CA VAL A 847 -1.37 -16.77 -46.24
C VAL A 847 -0.95 -17.47 -44.95
N SER A 848 0.17 -17.08 -44.34
CA SER A 848 0.67 -17.67 -43.10
C SER A 848 -0.06 -17.18 -41.84
N GLY A 849 -0.83 -16.10 -41.93
CA GLY A 849 -1.50 -15.50 -40.76
C GLY A 849 -0.54 -14.85 -39.75
N VAL A 850 0.75 -14.73 -40.08
CA VAL A 850 1.80 -14.16 -39.20
C VAL A 850 1.70 -12.65 -39.16
N VAL A 851 1.84 -12.06 -37.97
CA VAL A 851 1.97 -10.60 -37.80
C VAL A 851 3.40 -10.17 -38.15
N MET A 852 3.55 -9.21 -39.09
CA MET A 852 4.84 -8.78 -39.65
C MET A 852 5.16 -7.28 -39.46
N TYR A 853 4.26 -6.58 -38.80
CA TYR A 853 4.37 -5.17 -38.45
C TYR A 853 3.52 -4.94 -37.20
N GLY A 854 4.09 -4.26 -36.21
CA GLY A 854 3.40 -3.83 -35.01
C GLY A 854 3.79 -2.41 -34.67
N ASP A 855 2.81 -1.52 -34.62
CA ASP A 855 2.94 -0.18 -34.07
C ASP A 855 2.00 -0.07 -32.86
N VAL A 856 2.56 0.21 -31.69
CA VAL A 856 1.90 0.15 -30.39
C VAL A 856 2.11 1.44 -29.63
N LEU A 857 1.01 2.15 -29.37
CA LEU A 857 0.94 3.24 -28.40
C LEU A 857 0.05 2.81 -27.23
N ALA A 858 0.66 2.61 -26.06
CA ALA A 858 -0.04 2.28 -24.81
C ALA A 858 0.11 3.43 -23.81
N ALA A 859 -0.99 3.86 -23.17
CA ALA A 859 -0.97 5.01 -22.26
C ALA A 859 -1.89 4.82 -21.05
N PHE A 860 -1.46 5.39 -19.92
CA PHE A 860 -2.12 5.26 -18.61
C PHE A 860 -2.69 6.58 -18.18
N HIS A 861 -4.02 6.67 -18.18
CA HIS A 861 -4.75 7.87 -17.82
C HIS A 861 -5.14 7.80 -16.33
N TYR A 862 -4.78 8.82 -15.57
CA TYR A 862 -5.12 8.95 -14.14
C TYR A 862 -6.18 10.03 -13.94
N ASP A 863 -7.21 9.74 -13.16
CA ASP A 863 -8.29 10.68 -12.80
C ASP A 863 -7.83 11.71 -11.75
N LEU A 864 -7.80 12.98 -12.14
CA LEU A 864 -7.34 14.09 -11.31
C LEU A 864 -8.41 14.61 -10.34
N ARG A 865 -9.66 14.13 -10.42
CA ARG A 865 -10.79 14.62 -9.61
C ARG A 865 -10.78 14.11 -8.17
N GLY A 866 -9.94 13.11 -7.86
CA GLY A 866 -9.74 12.59 -6.50
C GLY A 866 -10.62 11.39 -6.12
N PRO A 867 -10.49 10.88 -4.89
CA PRO A 867 -11.16 9.66 -4.43
C PRO A 867 -12.69 9.77 -4.51
N GLY A 868 -13.38 8.65 -4.74
CA GLY A 868 -14.83 8.62 -4.98
C GLY A 868 -15.26 9.06 -6.39
N SER A 869 -14.38 9.70 -7.16
CA SER A 869 -14.64 9.98 -8.57
C SER A 869 -14.52 8.70 -9.41
N MET A 870 -15.47 8.47 -10.30
CA MET A 870 -15.54 7.37 -11.25
C MET A 870 -16.07 7.91 -12.58
N ASN A 871 -15.87 7.18 -13.69
CA ASN A 871 -16.34 7.56 -15.04
C ASN A 871 -15.90 8.99 -15.45
N PRO A 872 -14.59 9.25 -15.64
CA PRO A 872 -14.13 10.54 -16.13
C PRO A 872 -14.49 10.81 -17.60
N ASP A 873 -14.56 12.10 -17.96
CA ASP A 873 -14.72 12.52 -19.35
C ASP A 873 -13.37 12.46 -20.08
N PHE A 874 -13.22 11.54 -21.04
CA PHE A 874 -12.02 11.38 -21.88
C PHE A 874 -12.05 12.21 -23.17
N SER A 875 -13.01 13.14 -23.35
CA SER A 875 -13.14 13.91 -24.58
C SER A 875 -12.04 14.97 -24.77
N GLU A 876 -11.76 15.32 -26.03
CA GLU A 876 -10.70 16.27 -26.41
C GLU A 876 -10.87 17.64 -25.73
N GLY A 877 -9.98 17.96 -24.79
CA GLY A 877 -10.03 19.19 -23.99
C GLY A 877 -10.71 19.06 -22.63
N SER A 878 -11.04 17.85 -22.18
CA SER A 878 -11.32 17.55 -20.78
C SER A 878 -10.08 17.73 -19.90
N ILE A 879 -10.31 17.98 -18.60
CA ILE A 879 -9.27 18.03 -17.55
C ILE A 879 -9.46 16.93 -16.49
N ASP A 880 -10.45 16.04 -16.67
CA ASP A 880 -10.75 14.95 -15.72
C ASP A 880 -9.58 13.96 -15.60
N THR A 881 -8.85 13.70 -16.68
CA THR A 881 -7.70 12.76 -16.71
C THR A 881 -6.47 13.32 -17.38
N HIS A 882 -5.29 12.84 -16.97
CA HIS A 882 -4.01 13.11 -17.65
C HIS A 882 -3.23 11.81 -17.90
N PRO A 883 -2.51 11.67 -19.03
CA PRO A 883 -1.58 10.55 -19.23
C PRO A 883 -0.40 10.65 -18.25
N VAL A 884 -0.04 9.56 -17.60
CA VAL A 884 1.00 9.51 -16.55
C VAL A 884 2.26 8.82 -17.05
N PHE A 885 2.08 7.70 -17.76
CA PHE A 885 3.14 7.00 -18.48
C PHE A 885 2.64 6.63 -19.89
N GLU A 886 3.57 6.64 -20.84
CA GLU A 886 3.37 6.22 -22.23
C GLU A 886 4.42 5.15 -22.57
N ILE A 887 3.99 4.05 -23.18
CA ILE A 887 4.86 3.03 -23.74
C ILE A 887 4.68 3.05 -25.25
N ARG A 888 5.79 3.20 -25.97
CA ARG A 888 5.85 3.08 -27.42
C ARG A 888 6.72 1.90 -27.79
N SER A 889 6.24 1.08 -28.71
CA SER A 889 7.01 0.00 -29.29
C SER A 889 6.62 -0.18 -30.75
N PHE A 890 7.63 -0.40 -31.57
CA PHE A 890 7.51 -0.47 -33.02
C PHE A 890 8.37 -1.63 -33.51
N SER A 891 7.84 -2.41 -34.45
CA SER A 891 8.64 -3.34 -35.25
C SER A 891 8.06 -3.47 -36.65
N GLU A 892 8.98 -3.56 -37.60
CA GLU A 892 8.74 -3.98 -38.96
C GLU A 892 9.77 -5.03 -39.33
N LEU A 893 9.36 -6.01 -40.13
CA LEU A 893 10.29 -6.98 -40.72
C LEU A 893 11.41 -6.25 -41.47
N ASP A 894 12.68 -6.57 -41.20
CA ASP A 894 13.83 -5.90 -41.81
C ASP A 894 13.92 -6.14 -43.34
N ASP A 895 14.71 -5.32 -44.04
CA ASP A 895 14.77 -5.33 -45.51
C ASP A 895 15.43 -6.59 -46.11
N GLU A 896 16.33 -7.28 -45.38
CA GLU A 896 16.99 -8.52 -45.82
C GLU A 896 16.08 -9.73 -45.55
N THR A 897 15.47 -9.82 -44.37
CA THR A 897 14.52 -10.91 -44.05
C THR A 897 13.20 -10.75 -44.82
N ALA A 898 12.70 -9.54 -45.08
CA ALA A 898 11.58 -9.30 -46.00
C ALA A 898 11.90 -9.74 -47.45
N ALA A 899 13.16 -9.63 -47.88
CA ALA A 899 13.58 -10.16 -49.18
C ALA A 899 13.65 -11.69 -49.18
N SER A 900 14.10 -12.29 -48.07
CA SER A 900 14.08 -13.75 -47.86
C SER A 900 12.65 -14.31 -47.90
N PHE A 901 11.73 -13.75 -47.10
CA PHE A 901 10.33 -14.19 -47.02
C PHE A 901 9.58 -14.06 -48.35
N ARG A 902 9.81 -12.98 -49.12
CA ARG A 902 9.29 -12.90 -50.50
C ARG A 902 9.82 -14.06 -51.36
N GLY A 903 11.12 -14.33 -51.31
CA GLY A 903 11.77 -15.37 -52.11
C GLY A 903 11.41 -16.81 -51.72
N SER A 904 10.98 -17.06 -50.49
CA SER A 904 10.53 -18.37 -50.00
C SER A 904 9.02 -18.59 -50.18
N VAL A 905 8.19 -17.59 -49.82
CA VAL A 905 6.72 -17.69 -49.85
C VAL A 905 6.15 -17.01 -51.10
N SER A 906 6.15 -15.67 -51.12
CA SER A 906 5.33 -14.86 -52.03
C SER A 906 5.65 -15.06 -53.52
N ASP A 907 6.93 -15.08 -53.90
CA ASP A 907 7.37 -15.28 -55.29
C ASP A 907 7.26 -16.74 -55.75
N ASN A 908 7.16 -17.71 -54.82
CA ASN A 908 6.99 -19.13 -55.16
C ASN A 908 5.52 -19.51 -55.36
N MET A 909 4.58 -18.85 -54.67
CA MET A 909 3.15 -19.11 -54.78
C MET A 909 2.54 -18.45 -56.02
N GLY A 910 2.69 -19.10 -57.18
CA GLY A 910 2.05 -18.64 -58.42
C GLY A 910 0.51 -18.58 -58.29
N PRO A 911 -0.19 -17.70 -59.05
CA PRO A 911 -1.61 -17.32 -58.86
C PRO A 911 -2.65 -18.41 -59.21
N MET A 912 -2.26 -19.68 -59.15
CA MET A 912 -3.09 -20.88 -59.30
C MET A 912 -2.69 -21.99 -58.29
N GLY A 913 -1.85 -21.70 -57.28
CA GLY A 913 -1.44 -22.64 -56.24
C GLY A 913 -0.41 -23.70 -56.68
N TRP A 914 0.54 -23.32 -57.54
CA TRP A 914 1.62 -24.21 -58.01
C TRP A 914 2.95 -23.43 -58.00
N THR A 915 4.04 -24.10 -57.62
CA THR A 915 5.37 -23.49 -57.43
C THR A 915 5.94 -22.83 -58.69
N ASN A 916 6.50 -21.64 -58.52
CA ASN A 916 7.09 -20.85 -59.58
C ASN A 916 8.44 -21.43 -60.05
N PHE A 917 8.48 -22.00 -61.25
CA PHE A 917 9.67 -22.60 -61.85
C PHE A 917 10.69 -21.54 -62.35
N GLY A 918 11.25 -20.73 -61.44
CA GLY A 918 12.27 -19.74 -61.82
C GLY A 918 12.69 -18.69 -60.77
N GLY A 919 12.91 -19.07 -59.51
CA GLY A 919 13.59 -18.22 -58.50
C GLY A 919 15.12 -18.46 -58.44
N ASP A 920 15.89 -17.52 -57.89
CA ASP A 920 17.37 -17.52 -57.88
C ASP A 920 18.00 -18.42 -56.78
N ALA A 921 17.36 -19.57 -56.53
CA ALA A 921 17.75 -20.53 -55.50
C ALA A 921 19.14 -21.16 -55.77
N GLY A 922 19.88 -21.39 -54.68
CA GLY A 922 21.31 -21.73 -54.71
C GLY A 922 21.71 -22.95 -55.55
N ALA A 923 22.97 -22.94 -55.97
CA ALA A 923 23.53 -23.88 -56.95
C ALA A 923 23.25 -25.39 -56.75
N PRO A 924 23.16 -25.99 -55.54
CA PRO A 924 23.01 -27.44 -55.38
C PRO A 924 21.75 -28.04 -56.04
N LEU A 925 20.58 -27.41 -55.86
CA LEU A 925 19.28 -27.95 -56.29
C LEU A 925 19.09 -27.93 -57.82
N SER A 926 19.73 -26.98 -58.52
CA SER A 926 19.65 -26.85 -59.98
C SER A 926 20.15 -28.10 -60.72
N TYR A 927 21.19 -28.77 -60.22
CA TYR A 927 21.75 -29.95 -60.90
C TYR A 927 20.84 -31.17 -60.80
N LEU A 928 20.16 -31.36 -59.66
CA LEU A 928 19.22 -32.47 -59.46
C LEU A 928 17.96 -32.29 -60.32
N THR A 929 17.42 -31.07 -60.37
CA THR A 929 16.26 -30.72 -61.22
C THR A 929 16.59 -30.82 -62.70
N TYR A 930 17.79 -30.44 -63.17
CA TYR A 930 18.20 -30.69 -64.55
C TYR A 930 18.25 -32.18 -64.91
N VAL A 931 18.67 -33.07 -63.99
CA VAL A 931 18.66 -34.52 -64.22
C VAL A 931 17.23 -35.06 -64.31
N ILE A 932 16.33 -34.59 -63.45
CA ILE A 932 14.90 -34.98 -63.47
C ILE A 932 14.21 -34.47 -64.74
N ALA A 933 14.44 -33.21 -65.14
CA ALA A 933 13.93 -32.65 -66.39
C ALA A 933 14.46 -33.41 -67.62
N LEU A 934 15.74 -33.82 -67.62
CA LEU A 934 16.32 -34.66 -68.68
C LEU A 934 15.66 -36.05 -68.76
N LEU A 935 15.30 -36.65 -67.61
CA LEU A 935 14.56 -37.91 -67.54
C LEU A 935 13.13 -37.75 -68.10
N TYR A 936 12.41 -36.69 -67.77
CA TYR A 936 11.09 -36.42 -68.36
C TYR A 936 11.16 -36.13 -69.87
N VAL A 937 12.13 -35.34 -70.35
CA VAL A 937 12.31 -35.07 -71.78
C VAL A 937 12.70 -36.34 -72.56
N THR A 938 13.52 -37.22 -71.98
CA THR A 938 13.83 -38.52 -72.62
C THR A 938 12.66 -39.50 -72.56
N ALA A 939 11.86 -39.52 -71.49
CA ALA A 939 10.62 -40.30 -71.43
C ALA A 939 9.60 -39.85 -72.50
N ILE A 940 9.36 -38.54 -72.61
CA ILE A 940 8.49 -37.95 -73.66
C ILE A 940 9.05 -38.25 -75.06
N GLY A 941 10.38 -38.18 -75.24
CA GLY A 941 11.05 -38.57 -76.49
C GLY A 941 10.86 -40.04 -76.87
N LEU A 942 10.91 -40.95 -75.89
CA LEU A 942 10.67 -42.38 -76.09
C LEU A 942 9.20 -42.68 -76.39
N ILE A 943 8.25 -42.00 -75.74
CA ILE A 943 6.81 -42.10 -76.03
C ILE A 943 6.53 -41.59 -77.45
N ALA A 944 7.12 -40.45 -77.85
CA ALA A 944 7.00 -39.91 -79.20
C ALA A 944 7.65 -40.81 -80.27
N TYR A 945 8.73 -41.52 -79.94
CA TYR A 945 9.35 -42.52 -80.82
C TYR A 945 8.45 -43.76 -80.98
N GLY A 946 7.94 -44.31 -79.87
CA GLY A 946 7.05 -45.47 -79.89
C GLY A 946 5.74 -45.21 -80.64
N GLY A 947 5.10 -44.07 -80.37
CA GLY A 947 3.89 -43.64 -81.10
C GLY A 947 4.13 -43.41 -82.60
N ARG A 948 5.37 -43.12 -83.02
CA ARG A 948 5.74 -42.93 -84.42
C ARG A 948 6.00 -44.24 -85.17
N GLU A 949 6.44 -45.30 -84.48
CA GLU A 949 6.45 -46.66 -85.05
C GLU A 949 5.03 -47.23 -85.16
N MET A 950 4.20 -47.08 -84.13
CA MET A 950 2.81 -47.57 -84.13
C MET A 950 1.92 -46.90 -85.19
N LEU A 951 2.38 -45.82 -85.84
CA LEU A 951 1.72 -45.17 -86.97
C LEU A 951 2.20 -45.63 -88.36
N ASN A 952 3.23 -46.48 -88.45
CA ASN A 952 3.74 -47.01 -89.73
C ASN A 952 3.12 -48.35 -90.15
N GLU A 953 2.77 -49.25 -89.21
CA GLU A 953 2.26 -50.60 -89.54
C GLU A 953 0.73 -50.66 -89.74
N GLY A 954 0.21 -49.80 -90.63
CA GLY A 954 -1.20 -49.81 -91.04
C GLY A 954 -1.57 -50.90 -92.05
N ALA A 955 -1.53 -52.18 -91.66
CA ALA A 955 -1.86 -53.31 -92.55
C ALA A 955 -2.62 -54.47 -91.87
N LEU A 956 -3.95 -54.37 -91.79
CA LEU A 956 -4.84 -55.50 -91.45
C LEU A 956 -4.81 -56.59 -92.55
N PRO A 957 -5.02 -57.87 -92.18
CA PRO A 957 -6.38 -58.40 -92.33
C PRO A 957 -6.87 -59.35 -91.22
N ASN A 958 -8.02 -59.01 -90.66
CA ASN A 958 -9.23 -59.83 -90.47
C ASN A 958 -9.16 -61.36 -90.22
N ALA A 959 -9.93 -61.71 -89.18
CA ALA A 959 -11.00 -62.72 -89.13
C ALA A 959 -10.70 -64.16 -88.68
N ASP A 960 -11.65 -64.63 -87.88
CA ASP A 960 -12.00 -66.01 -87.49
C ASP A 960 -10.90 -66.79 -86.72
N GLU A 961 -11.21 -67.70 -85.79
CA GLU A 961 -12.51 -68.27 -85.38
C GLU A 961 -12.52 -68.53 -83.84
N ALA A 962 -13.64 -68.97 -83.29
CA ALA A 962 -13.85 -69.09 -81.84
C ALA A 962 -13.43 -70.46 -81.25
N GLU A 963 -12.87 -70.45 -80.03
CA GLU A 963 -13.26 -71.32 -78.89
C GLU A 963 -12.88 -70.69 -77.55
#